data_AF-A0AAV2SSF6-F1
#
_entry.id   AF-A0AAV2SSF6-F1
#
_cell.length_a   1.000
_cell.length_b   1.000
_cell.length_c   1.000
_cell.angle_alpha   90.00
_cell.angle_beta   90.00
_cell.angle_gamma   90.00
#
_symmetry.space_group_name_H-M   'P 1'
#
loop_
_entity.id
_entity.type
_entity.pdbx_description
1 polymer ?
#
loop_
_entity_poly.entity_id
_entity_poly.type
_entity_poly.pdbx_seq_one_letter_code
_entity_poly.pdbx_strand_id
1 'polypeptide(L)'
;MKNPNHAQIINNLYSHINEYANHNNINIESWINPYDNRNVDHDILDNKPIYGMIISGHFLNYISEKESLKDTIFIKTSVLNVMLKDTIFGYYVSGMVPIEENNVNTIIEKVLIESVEETELFEFLAESNINDNLQDKIETLIYYSDFEDVNSLDKLPVPVYPDEILFSSEHKLRHELGILWDKETLGIYSHELHHNDEVAMTLFKESVKKCTITGQYIVKLPFNDKKPLLVDNIRMCFARARQHQAAMIDKPLYKNQFEKALDILLKEKYIEKVNMNEQVKGPIVYLPYKGVVRDNHPTTKCRIVMDASAKPNINAISLNQALYTGPNKIADIVMCLLRFMVGKYACISDIKQAFLRIWISLHDRDALRFLVPNNIFDMHSKMICYRYTSLVFGSVSSPFLLAAVLEKHITDNCNNNMVKNALLNNTYVDNISFSNDNEDKMCEFFNESNKVMESGSFQLRQWSSNSPKLMQLAKNDDVHNNDNIVKVLGIMWNIIDDCIFFNESLKWDKIYSKRSVLSTTNSVFDPMGYVSPVLMQNKLFLQRLWYLDFNWDKDFEDDGVLMQEWDQLLSNCETVVRNVTILREIIVDRNTEIHVFCDASSTSYGACIYILNPPINLDSKGNSKLVFAKGKIKPKNTVDNDNTIPKLELTAMLVGARLVGLIQSSLAIDKCNNVYLWSDALVVLQWLSSPDIDSAYVHRRVVAIREACPGAILMHVKSLDNPADIITRPVQVDKFIKNDLWWRGPNWLIEKKNNWPIQEVEYNLSPPLVNMQSININIAIVKEFEISFNFKDESIQTLLQISMVDRCIELRENSILNFFDTYDFTRSMRVLIYVFRLAHQTMFHKNLNKSFGNIYLSNLGQFEFAKLKAILIMQTECFSTEKLILDSGKNVSFGPCRGFGLRYDKLGVIRCTTKAVQLDPLNDLGPILVAPKHPFVMSYIYSLHYHSNCASKNYTLNRVRREIHGPGLKVMINQLVRRCLICKKHRARYLRFAYPRPKPLPIFRTKFLAPYVACGVDLAGPYKVIDGLSKIKVWITLFTCLVTRAIYLVLVKDLRASTFFRALKELSCRHSTPLLLLSDNATNFAATNKVLKIISQHIPEFEKSEGLTLQWKFIPVKAPWTGGVYERMIGNLKTNLDKMNFGQKINFEEFREHIYECERVINDRPLQQVGDKEVITPAMLLYGRKLGGGGTLSSTCVDNLLEDSKYLQKMLPQIYKDNI
;
A
#
# COMPACT_ATOMS: atom_id res chain seq x y z
N MET A 1 2.06 -50.65 -15.45
CA MET A 1 1.54 -51.89 -14.84
C MET A 1 1.43 -53.10 -15.78
N LYS A 2 1.69 -52.99 -17.10
CA LYS A 2 1.70 -54.16 -18.01
C LYS A 2 3.03 -54.94 -18.03
N ASN A 3 4.00 -54.59 -17.17
CA ASN A 3 5.31 -55.24 -17.09
C ASN A 3 5.37 -56.14 -15.83
N PRO A 4 5.48 -57.48 -15.97
CA PRO A 4 5.48 -58.44 -14.86
C PRO A 4 6.53 -58.13 -13.78
N ASN A 5 7.70 -57.61 -14.19
CA ASN A 5 8.79 -57.29 -13.28
C ASN A 5 8.45 -56.15 -12.31
N HIS A 6 7.61 -55.20 -12.72
CA HIS A 6 7.14 -54.13 -11.84
C HIS A 6 6.15 -54.64 -10.78
N ALA A 7 5.32 -55.63 -11.10
CA ALA A 7 4.42 -56.23 -10.12
C ALA A 7 5.18 -57.01 -9.04
N GLN A 8 6.28 -57.67 -9.42
CA GLN A 8 7.12 -58.44 -8.50
C GLN A 8 7.89 -57.54 -7.52
N ILE A 9 8.44 -56.41 -8.00
CA ILE A 9 9.11 -55.41 -7.14
C ILE A 9 8.15 -54.82 -6.11
N ILE A 10 6.91 -54.48 -6.53
CA ILE A 10 5.91 -53.92 -5.62
C ILE A 10 5.45 -54.96 -4.58
N ASN A 11 5.35 -56.23 -4.97
CA ASN A 11 5.03 -57.31 -4.03
C ASN A 11 6.15 -57.55 -3.00
N ASN A 12 7.42 -57.47 -3.41
CA ASN A 12 8.56 -57.58 -2.49
C ASN A 12 8.59 -56.41 -1.50
N LEU A 13 8.31 -55.18 -1.98
CA LEU A 13 8.23 -53.98 -1.15
C LEU A 13 7.10 -54.10 -0.11
N TYR A 14 5.93 -54.59 -0.52
CA TYR A 14 4.79 -54.81 0.38
C TYR A 14 5.09 -55.87 1.45
N SER A 15 5.78 -56.97 1.09
CA SER A 15 6.20 -57.99 2.04
C SER A 15 7.15 -57.44 3.11
N HIS A 16 8.12 -56.63 2.71
CA HIS A 16 9.09 -56.00 3.62
C HIS A 16 8.42 -55.02 4.60
N ILE A 17 7.43 -54.26 4.12
CA ILE A 17 6.67 -53.32 4.96
C ILE A 17 5.82 -54.08 6.00
N ASN A 18 5.20 -55.20 5.61
CA ASN A 18 4.44 -56.03 6.54
C ASN A 18 5.33 -56.66 7.63
N GLU A 19 6.51 -57.16 7.28
CA GLU A 19 7.47 -57.69 8.27
C GLU A 19 7.94 -56.61 9.25
N TYR A 20 8.28 -55.43 8.75
CA TYR A 20 8.69 -54.30 9.59
C TYR A 20 7.56 -53.84 10.51
N ALA A 21 6.34 -53.76 10.01
CA ALA A 21 5.19 -53.33 10.80
C ALA A 21 4.84 -54.35 11.90
N ASN A 22 4.92 -55.66 11.61
CA ASN A 22 4.72 -56.71 12.60
C ASN A 22 5.79 -56.70 13.69
N HIS A 23 7.07 -56.50 13.33
CA HIS A 23 8.15 -56.40 14.31
C HIS A 23 8.01 -55.20 15.26
N ASN A 24 7.38 -54.12 14.79
CA ASN A 24 7.25 -52.87 15.53
C ASN A 24 5.82 -52.63 16.08
N ASN A 25 4.94 -53.63 16.06
CA ASN A 25 3.53 -53.52 16.49
C ASN A 25 2.77 -52.34 15.84
N ILE A 26 3.04 -52.08 14.55
CA ILE A 26 2.38 -51.01 13.78
C ILE A 26 1.15 -51.59 13.09
N ASN A 27 -0.04 -51.11 13.43
CA ASN A 27 -1.28 -51.51 12.77
C ASN A 27 -1.43 -50.78 11.42
N ILE A 28 -0.87 -51.36 10.37
CA ILE A 28 -0.94 -50.85 8.99
C ILE A 28 -2.36 -50.90 8.39
N GLU A 29 -3.26 -51.74 8.91
CA GLU A 29 -4.67 -51.75 8.48
C GLU A 29 -5.39 -50.47 8.90
N SER A 30 -4.99 -49.83 10.00
CA SER A 30 -5.53 -48.54 10.43
C SER A 30 -5.16 -47.37 9.51
N TRP A 31 -4.11 -47.53 8.68
CA TRP A 31 -3.75 -46.55 7.65
C TRP A 31 -4.71 -46.61 6.46
N ILE A 32 -5.59 -47.60 6.46
CA ILE A 32 -6.68 -47.80 5.53
C ILE A 32 -7.98 -47.59 6.32
N ASN A 33 -8.28 -46.33 6.66
CA ASN A 33 -9.42 -46.01 7.51
C ASN A 33 -10.76 -46.17 6.73
N PRO A 34 -11.83 -46.79 7.30
CA PRO A 34 -13.01 -47.28 6.58
C PRO A 34 -14.08 -46.23 6.26
N TYR A 35 -13.72 -44.94 6.17
CA TYR A 35 -14.65 -43.87 5.82
C TYR A 35 -14.95 -43.76 4.31
N ASP A 36 -14.36 -44.64 3.50
CA ASP A 36 -14.61 -44.73 2.08
C ASP A 36 -15.65 -45.82 1.79
N ASN A 37 -16.92 -45.50 2.07
CA ASN A 37 -18.05 -46.39 1.77
C ASN A 37 -19.02 -45.73 0.79
N ARG A 38 -18.50 -45.34 -0.39
CA ARG A 38 -19.31 -45.17 -1.61
C ARG A 38 -18.57 -45.76 -2.82
N ASN A 39 -18.93 -47.00 -3.12
CA ASN A 39 -18.68 -47.78 -4.33
C ASN A 39 -17.20 -47.98 -4.71
N VAL A 40 -16.54 -48.87 -3.97
CA VAL A 40 -15.44 -49.66 -4.52
C VAL A 40 -16.06 -50.93 -5.11
N ASP A 41 -15.96 -51.11 -6.43
CA ASP A 41 -16.26 -52.38 -7.07
C ASP A 41 -15.39 -53.49 -6.44
N HIS A 42 -16.02 -54.60 -6.10
CA HIS A 42 -15.38 -55.74 -5.42
C HIS A 42 -14.21 -56.38 -6.21
N ASP A 43 -13.96 -55.96 -7.45
CA ASP A 43 -12.88 -56.45 -8.31
C ASP A 43 -11.49 -55.80 -8.05
N ILE A 44 -11.40 -54.76 -7.20
CA ILE A 44 -10.11 -54.12 -6.86
C ILE A 44 -9.37 -54.84 -5.73
N LEU A 45 -10.05 -55.72 -4.98
CA LEU A 45 -9.48 -56.48 -3.87
C LEU A 45 -8.44 -57.53 -4.33
N ASP A 46 -8.38 -57.86 -5.61
CA ASP A 46 -7.38 -58.79 -6.18
C ASP A 46 -6.08 -58.10 -6.62
N ASN A 47 -6.01 -56.76 -6.63
CA ASN A 47 -4.84 -56.00 -7.10
C ASN A 47 -3.88 -55.60 -5.95
N LYS A 48 -3.16 -56.60 -5.42
CA LYS A 48 -2.03 -56.44 -4.46
C LYS A 48 -1.03 -55.30 -4.78
N PRO A 49 -0.72 -54.94 -6.06
CA PRO A 49 0.24 -53.88 -6.37
C PRO A 49 -0.22 -52.45 -6.01
N ILE A 50 -1.52 -52.17 -6.11
CA ILE A 50 -2.05 -50.83 -5.80
C ILE A 50 -2.02 -50.58 -4.29
N TYR A 51 -2.31 -51.63 -3.51
CA TYR A 51 -2.15 -51.65 -2.06
C TYR A 51 -0.70 -51.36 -1.64
N GLY A 52 0.27 -51.98 -2.33
CA GLY A 52 1.70 -51.72 -2.11
C GLY A 52 2.11 -50.26 -2.27
N MET A 53 1.57 -49.54 -3.26
CA MET A 53 1.90 -48.13 -3.52
C MET A 53 1.30 -47.17 -2.48
N ILE A 54 0.06 -47.41 -2.05
CA ILE A 54 -0.61 -46.56 -1.06
C ILE A 54 0.08 -46.72 0.31
N ILE A 55 0.37 -47.96 0.68
CA ILE A 55 1.06 -48.24 1.94
C ILE A 55 2.50 -47.68 1.91
N SER A 56 3.24 -47.80 0.81
CA SER A 56 4.61 -47.25 0.73
C SER A 56 4.65 -45.71 0.79
N GLY A 57 3.66 -45.01 0.23
CA GLY A 57 3.54 -43.55 0.36
C GLY A 57 3.25 -43.09 1.80
N HIS A 58 2.37 -43.80 2.52
CA HIS A 58 2.08 -43.50 3.92
C HIS A 58 3.22 -43.95 4.87
N PHE A 59 3.87 -45.07 4.57
CA PHE A 59 5.04 -45.57 5.29
C PHE A 59 6.25 -44.62 5.15
N LEU A 60 6.46 -44.01 3.98
CA LEU A 60 7.48 -42.98 3.77
C LEU A 60 7.25 -41.73 4.64
N ASN A 61 6.01 -41.29 4.79
CA ASN A 61 5.67 -40.19 5.68
C ASN A 61 5.85 -40.58 7.16
N TYR A 62 5.47 -41.81 7.53
CA TYR A 62 5.61 -42.33 8.88
C TYR A 62 7.09 -42.52 9.31
N ILE A 63 7.96 -43.00 8.41
CA ILE A 63 9.41 -43.13 8.66
C ILE A 63 10.11 -41.77 8.67
N SER A 64 9.64 -40.78 7.90
CA SER A 64 10.22 -39.43 7.94
C SER A 64 10.12 -38.77 9.32
N GLU A 65 9.23 -39.26 10.18
CA GLU A 65 9.00 -38.76 11.52
C GLU A 65 9.68 -39.59 12.63
N LYS A 66 10.26 -40.77 12.33
CA LYS A 66 10.95 -41.62 13.34
C LYS A 66 12.22 -42.30 12.80
N GLU A 67 13.32 -42.11 13.50
CA GLU A 67 14.73 -42.40 13.13
C GLU A 67 15.03 -43.83 12.60
N SER A 68 15.70 -43.90 11.43
CA SER A 68 16.71 -44.89 11.01
C SER A 68 17.22 -44.53 9.60
N LEU A 69 18.51 -44.17 9.48
CA LEU A 69 19.12 -43.68 8.23
C LEU A 69 19.26 -44.77 7.16
N LYS A 70 19.40 -46.04 7.55
CA LYS A 70 19.66 -47.16 6.62
C LYS A 70 18.42 -47.58 5.82
N ASP A 71 17.26 -47.66 6.46
CA ASP A 71 16.01 -48.08 5.81
C ASP A 71 15.48 -46.99 4.87
N THR A 72 15.77 -45.73 5.20
CA THR A 72 15.44 -44.57 4.37
C THR A 72 16.24 -44.55 3.06
N ILE A 73 17.51 -45.00 3.08
CA ILE A 73 18.37 -45.06 1.89
C ILE A 73 17.87 -46.15 0.93
N PHE A 74 17.63 -47.37 1.42
CA PHE A 74 17.15 -48.48 0.57
C PHE A 74 15.83 -48.16 -0.15
N ILE A 75 14.89 -47.53 0.56
CA ILE A 75 13.58 -47.16 0.00
C ILE A 75 13.70 -45.99 -0.99
N LYS A 76 14.54 -44.98 -0.71
CA LYS A 76 14.79 -43.87 -1.65
C LYS A 76 15.44 -44.36 -2.95
N THR A 77 16.44 -45.23 -2.87
CA THR A 77 17.14 -45.77 -4.05
C THR A 77 16.19 -46.61 -4.92
N SER A 78 15.31 -47.39 -4.29
CA SER A 78 14.31 -48.21 -4.99
C SER A 78 13.26 -47.36 -5.72
N VAL A 79 12.82 -46.25 -5.12
CA VAL A 79 11.85 -45.32 -5.74
C VAL A 79 12.50 -44.50 -6.86
N LEU A 80 13.76 -44.08 -6.68
CA LEU A 80 14.53 -43.34 -7.69
C LEU A 80 14.76 -44.20 -8.94
N ASN A 81 15.07 -45.49 -8.76
CA ASN A 81 15.24 -46.46 -9.85
C ASN A 81 13.96 -46.68 -10.67
N VAL A 82 12.78 -46.61 -10.04
CA VAL A 82 11.48 -46.70 -10.74
C VAL A 82 11.20 -45.43 -11.56
N MET A 83 11.54 -44.26 -11.02
CA MET A 83 11.35 -42.98 -11.71
C MET A 83 12.30 -42.79 -12.90
N LEU A 84 13.55 -43.26 -12.79
CA LEU A 84 14.52 -43.29 -13.89
C LEU A 84 14.06 -44.19 -15.03
N LYS A 85 13.52 -45.38 -14.71
CA LYS A 85 12.95 -46.32 -15.69
C LYS A 85 11.74 -45.72 -16.44
N ASP A 86 10.84 -45.04 -15.74
CA ASP A 86 9.68 -44.37 -16.38
C ASP A 86 10.08 -43.18 -17.25
N THR A 87 11.15 -42.46 -16.88
CA THR A 87 11.65 -41.31 -17.64
C THR A 87 12.31 -41.75 -18.94
N ILE A 88 13.19 -42.76 -18.89
CA ILE A 88 13.86 -43.32 -20.08
C ILE A 88 12.83 -43.95 -21.03
N PHE A 89 11.85 -44.68 -20.49
CA PHE A 89 10.76 -45.27 -21.28
C PHE A 89 9.86 -44.20 -21.93
N GLY A 90 9.59 -43.08 -21.24
CA GLY A 90 8.86 -41.95 -21.79
C GLY A 90 9.57 -41.26 -22.98
N TYR A 91 10.90 -41.16 -22.93
CA TYR A 91 11.71 -40.62 -24.04
C TYR A 91 11.79 -41.55 -25.25
N TYR A 92 11.80 -42.87 -25.05
CA TYR A 92 11.72 -43.86 -26.14
C TYR A 92 10.34 -43.85 -26.83
N VAL A 93 9.24 -43.83 -26.08
CA VAL A 93 7.87 -43.84 -26.61
C VAL A 93 7.51 -42.54 -27.35
N SER A 94 8.19 -41.43 -27.05
CA SER A 94 7.98 -40.12 -27.69
C SER A 94 8.78 -39.93 -28.99
N GLY A 95 9.64 -40.88 -29.37
CA GLY A 95 10.38 -40.86 -30.65
C GLY A 95 11.38 -39.71 -30.79
N MET A 96 11.82 -39.07 -29.70
CA MET A 96 12.64 -37.85 -29.75
C MET A 96 14.16 -38.10 -29.89
N VAL A 97 14.62 -39.36 -29.98
CA VAL A 97 16.00 -39.74 -30.31
C VAL A 97 15.99 -41.03 -31.15
N PRO A 98 16.76 -41.15 -32.24
CA PRO A 98 16.92 -42.42 -32.95
C PRO A 98 17.95 -43.26 -32.18
N ILE A 99 17.48 -44.06 -31.23
CA ILE A 99 18.31 -45.07 -30.57
C ILE A 99 17.91 -46.41 -31.19
N GLU A 100 18.86 -47.12 -31.80
CA GLU A 100 18.61 -48.48 -32.29
C GLU A 100 18.13 -49.36 -31.13
N GLU A 101 17.06 -50.14 -31.35
CA GLU A 101 16.37 -50.96 -30.34
C GLU A 101 17.31 -51.85 -29.51
N ASN A 102 18.42 -52.27 -30.11
CA ASN A 102 19.44 -53.10 -29.46
C ASN A 102 20.22 -52.35 -28.37
N ASN A 103 20.45 -51.03 -28.50
CA ASN A 103 21.16 -50.25 -27.48
C ASN A 103 20.28 -49.97 -26.26
N VAL A 104 18.98 -49.80 -26.45
CA VAL A 104 18.03 -49.58 -25.34
C VAL A 104 17.90 -50.83 -24.47
N ASN A 105 17.82 -52.02 -25.07
CA ASN A 105 17.77 -53.27 -24.33
C ASN A 105 19.07 -53.56 -23.58
N THR A 106 20.23 -53.19 -24.15
CA THR A 106 21.54 -53.33 -23.50
C THR A 106 21.73 -52.38 -22.31
N ILE A 107 21.26 -51.12 -22.43
CA ILE A 107 21.21 -50.15 -21.32
C ILE A 107 20.29 -50.66 -20.21
N ILE A 108 19.13 -51.22 -20.58
CA ILE A 108 18.17 -51.76 -19.63
C ILE A 108 18.73 -52.99 -18.91
N GLU A 109 19.41 -53.91 -19.60
CA GLU A 109 20.04 -55.09 -18.98
C GLU A 109 21.20 -54.74 -18.04
N LYS A 110 22.07 -53.79 -18.40
CA LYS A 110 23.19 -53.37 -17.54
C LYS A 110 22.75 -52.59 -16.30
N VAL A 111 21.66 -51.83 -16.38
CA VAL A 111 21.07 -51.13 -15.22
C VAL A 111 20.23 -52.08 -14.35
N LEU A 112 19.92 -53.29 -14.82
CA LEU A 112 19.08 -54.28 -14.12
C LEU A 112 19.86 -55.30 -13.28
N ILE A 113 21.18 -55.43 -13.43
CA ILE A 113 21.99 -56.35 -12.62
C ILE A 113 22.67 -55.56 -11.50
N GLU A 114 22.31 -55.87 -10.26
CA GLU A 114 22.86 -55.27 -9.04
C GLU A 114 24.38 -55.55 -8.92
N SER A 115 25.22 -54.66 -9.47
CA SER A 115 26.61 -54.33 -9.06
C SER A 115 27.40 -53.71 -10.22
N VAL A 116 27.10 -52.48 -10.60
CA VAL A 116 27.96 -51.73 -11.55
C VAL A 116 28.49 -50.51 -10.83
N GLU A 117 29.82 -50.40 -10.71
CA GLU A 117 30.48 -49.22 -10.14
C GLU A 117 30.24 -48.00 -11.05
N GLU A 118 30.07 -46.83 -10.44
CA GLU A 118 29.69 -45.57 -11.10
C GLU A 118 30.55 -45.27 -12.34
N THR A 119 31.83 -45.63 -12.30
CA THR A 119 32.81 -45.46 -13.37
C THR A 119 32.52 -46.25 -14.65
N GLU A 120 31.98 -47.48 -14.55
CA GLU A 120 31.66 -48.31 -15.73
C GLU A 120 30.40 -47.82 -16.46
N LEU A 121 29.47 -47.19 -15.75
CA LEU A 121 28.28 -46.57 -16.34
C LEU A 121 28.64 -45.29 -17.10
N PHE A 122 29.60 -44.51 -16.57
CA PHE A 122 30.13 -43.31 -17.23
C PHE A 122 30.90 -43.65 -18.52
N GLU A 123 31.71 -44.71 -18.55
CA GLU A 123 32.42 -45.13 -19.76
C GLU A 123 31.45 -45.64 -20.85
N PHE A 124 30.41 -46.38 -20.49
CA PHE A 124 29.42 -46.89 -21.44
C PHE A 124 28.53 -45.78 -22.04
N LEU A 125 28.18 -44.75 -21.26
CA LEU A 125 27.45 -43.57 -21.74
C LEU A 125 28.31 -42.66 -22.62
N ALA A 126 29.63 -42.62 -22.40
CA ALA A 126 30.56 -41.90 -23.25
C ALA A 126 30.79 -42.58 -24.61
N GLU A 127 30.67 -43.92 -24.68
CA GLU A 127 30.83 -44.69 -25.93
C GLU A 127 29.55 -44.79 -26.77
N SER A 128 28.38 -44.58 -26.17
CA SER A 128 27.11 -44.60 -26.89
C SER A 128 26.73 -43.19 -27.34
N ASN A 129 26.70 -42.95 -28.67
CA ASN A 129 26.38 -41.69 -29.35
C ASN A 129 24.98 -41.12 -29.00
N ILE A 130 24.78 -40.71 -27.75
CA ILE A 130 23.57 -40.13 -27.21
C ILE A 130 23.76 -38.60 -27.23
N ASN A 131 22.71 -37.89 -27.65
CA ASN A 131 22.68 -36.43 -27.75
C ASN A 131 23.12 -35.75 -26.44
N ASP A 132 24.12 -34.86 -26.51
CA ASP A 132 24.72 -34.09 -25.41
C ASP A 132 23.69 -33.49 -24.43
N ASN A 133 22.52 -33.10 -24.94
CA ASN A 133 21.44 -32.50 -24.15
C ASN A 133 20.73 -33.48 -23.20
N LEU A 134 20.83 -34.79 -23.45
CA LEU A 134 20.28 -35.85 -22.59
C LEU A 134 21.33 -36.29 -21.56
N GLN A 135 22.61 -36.32 -21.96
CA GLN A 135 23.74 -36.59 -21.06
C GLN A 135 23.82 -35.52 -19.96
N ASP A 136 23.75 -34.24 -20.33
CA ASP A 136 23.68 -33.12 -19.37
C ASP A 136 22.51 -33.25 -18.38
N LYS A 137 21.36 -33.75 -18.84
CA LYS A 137 20.17 -33.89 -17.98
C LYS A 137 20.23 -35.10 -17.06
N ILE A 138 20.87 -36.18 -17.48
CA ILE A 138 21.10 -37.37 -16.65
C ILE A 138 22.15 -37.07 -15.59
N GLU A 139 23.25 -36.39 -15.96
CA GLU A 139 24.25 -35.89 -15.00
C GLU A 139 23.64 -34.89 -14.01
N THR A 140 22.77 -33.99 -14.48
CA THR A 140 22.05 -33.05 -13.61
C THR A 140 21.12 -33.76 -12.63
N LEU A 141 20.48 -34.87 -13.02
CA LEU A 141 19.57 -35.62 -12.15
C LEU A 141 20.30 -36.47 -11.11
N ILE A 142 21.47 -37.01 -11.46
CA ILE A 142 22.35 -37.74 -10.53
C ILE A 142 23.00 -36.77 -9.52
N TYR A 143 23.28 -35.52 -9.92
CA TYR A 143 23.86 -34.51 -9.03
C TYR A 143 22.92 -34.00 -7.92
N TYR A 144 21.60 -34.27 -8.00
CA TYR A 144 20.64 -33.85 -6.98
C TYR A 144 20.54 -34.79 -5.77
N SER A 145 21.23 -35.94 -5.74
CA SER A 145 21.19 -36.87 -4.60
C SER A 145 22.22 -36.61 -3.50
N ASP A 146 23.29 -35.86 -3.77
CA ASP A 146 24.38 -35.66 -2.79
C ASP A 146 24.54 -34.20 -2.36
N PHE A 147 24.15 -33.89 -1.13
CA PHE A 147 24.40 -32.59 -0.49
C PHE A 147 25.03 -32.77 0.89
N GLU A 148 26.35 -33.00 0.90
CA GLU A 148 27.20 -32.80 2.09
C GLU A 148 28.60 -32.27 1.72
N ASP A 149 28.74 -31.22 0.90
CA ASP A 149 29.94 -30.36 1.02
C ASP A 149 29.80 -28.99 0.32
N VAL A 150 30.34 -27.93 0.93
CA VAL A 150 30.41 -26.57 0.37
C VAL A 150 31.57 -26.44 -0.63
N ASN A 151 32.52 -27.39 -0.61
CA ASN A 151 33.68 -27.41 -1.52
C ASN A 151 33.32 -27.76 -2.99
N SER A 152 32.08 -28.15 -3.29
CA SER A 152 31.62 -28.50 -4.64
C SER A 152 31.05 -27.32 -5.45
N LEU A 153 30.82 -26.16 -4.83
CA LEU A 153 30.26 -24.96 -5.48
C LEU A 153 31.19 -24.31 -6.52
N ASP A 154 32.48 -24.64 -6.52
CA ASP A 154 33.47 -24.12 -7.49
C ASP A 154 33.38 -24.81 -8.87
N LYS A 155 32.57 -25.87 -9.02
CA LYS A 155 32.39 -26.62 -10.28
C LYS A 155 31.12 -26.27 -11.08
N LEU A 156 30.34 -25.30 -10.62
CA LEU A 156 29.09 -24.92 -11.31
C LEU A 156 29.38 -23.97 -12.48
N PRO A 157 28.80 -24.19 -13.67
CA PRO A 157 28.84 -23.19 -14.74
C PRO A 157 28.22 -21.90 -14.22
N VAL A 158 28.95 -20.80 -14.38
CA VAL A 158 28.47 -19.44 -14.04
C VAL A 158 27.17 -19.23 -14.81
N PRO A 159 26.01 -19.08 -14.13
CA PRO A 159 24.83 -18.61 -14.81
C PRO A 159 25.18 -17.21 -15.31
N VAL A 160 25.19 -17.02 -16.63
CA VAL A 160 25.11 -15.68 -17.20
C VAL A 160 23.74 -15.17 -16.78
N TYR A 161 23.70 -14.53 -15.60
CA TYR A 161 22.58 -13.68 -15.28
C TYR A 161 22.60 -12.60 -16.35
N PRO A 162 21.51 -12.46 -17.14
CA PRO A 162 21.45 -11.39 -18.12
C PRO A 162 21.81 -10.09 -17.42
N ASP A 163 22.70 -9.33 -18.05
CA ASP A 163 23.07 -7.99 -17.62
C ASP A 163 21.82 -7.28 -17.14
N GLU A 164 21.86 -6.90 -15.87
CA GLU A 164 20.81 -6.17 -15.19
C GLU A 164 19.44 -6.88 -15.16
N ILE A 165 19.08 -7.46 -14.00
CA ILE A 165 17.77 -7.08 -13.44
C ILE A 165 17.92 -5.61 -13.05
N LEU A 166 17.82 -4.75 -14.07
CA LEU A 166 17.28 -3.43 -13.96
C LEU A 166 16.00 -3.64 -13.15
N PHE A 167 16.05 -3.33 -11.86
CA PHE A 167 14.91 -2.66 -11.26
C PHE A 167 14.59 -1.57 -12.26
N SER A 168 13.53 -1.77 -13.04
CA SER A 168 13.18 -0.94 -14.20
C SER A 168 13.56 0.50 -13.87
N SER A 169 14.35 1.16 -14.72
CA SER A 169 14.79 2.55 -14.50
C SER A 169 13.66 3.43 -13.92
N GLU A 170 12.41 3.15 -14.32
CA GLU A 170 11.15 3.67 -13.80
C GLU A 170 10.92 3.58 -12.28
N HIS A 171 11.32 2.50 -11.59
CA HIS A 171 11.14 2.33 -10.14
C HIS A 171 12.12 3.18 -9.33
N LYS A 172 13.40 3.24 -9.76
CA LYS A 172 14.40 4.15 -9.20
C LYS A 172 14.00 5.61 -9.46
N LEU A 173 13.51 5.91 -10.66
CA LEU A 173 12.96 7.21 -11.02
C LEU A 173 11.71 7.59 -10.22
N ARG A 174 10.79 6.66 -9.96
CA ARG A 174 9.62 6.90 -9.10
C ARG A 174 10.04 7.17 -7.65
N HIS A 175 11.11 6.53 -7.18
CA HIS A 175 11.70 6.82 -5.88
C HIS A 175 12.39 8.19 -5.85
N GLU A 176 13.16 8.55 -6.88
CA GLU A 176 13.77 9.88 -7.03
C GLU A 176 12.73 11.01 -7.17
N LEU A 177 11.60 10.73 -7.84
CA LEU A 177 10.41 11.59 -7.85
C LEU A 177 9.79 11.71 -6.46
N GLY A 178 9.68 10.60 -5.74
CA GLY A 178 9.28 10.59 -4.33
C GLY A 178 10.16 11.54 -3.53
N ILE A 179 11.49 11.43 -3.64
CA ILE A 179 12.45 12.32 -2.97
C ILE A 179 12.23 13.79 -3.35
N LEU A 180 12.01 14.11 -4.62
CA LEU A 180 11.73 15.49 -5.05
C LEU A 180 10.50 16.06 -4.32
N TRP A 181 9.39 15.31 -4.30
CA TRP A 181 8.15 15.75 -3.67
C TRP A 181 8.19 15.68 -2.13
N ASP A 182 8.95 14.74 -1.56
CA ASP A 182 9.19 14.63 -0.13
C ASP A 182 10.05 15.81 0.37
N LYS A 183 11.07 16.23 -0.39
CA LYS A 183 11.82 17.47 -0.14
C LYS A 183 10.90 18.69 -0.12
N GLU A 184 9.86 18.73 -0.96
CA GLU A 184 8.85 19.80 -0.92
C GLU A 184 7.96 19.78 0.33
N THR A 185 8.00 18.71 1.10
CA THR A 185 7.23 18.55 2.34
C THR A 185 8.05 18.65 3.62
N LEU A 186 9.38 18.76 3.51
CA LEU A 186 10.26 19.08 4.65
C LEU A 186 9.72 20.30 5.42
N GLY A 187 9.49 20.10 6.72
CA GLY A 187 8.96 21.09 7.64
C GLY A 187 7.44 21.28 7.70
N ILE A 188 6.63 20.46 7.00
CA ILE A 188 5.16 20.68 6.86
C ILE A 188 4.32 19.56 7.53
N TYR A 189 4.94 18.51 8.08
CA TYR A 189 4.23 17.36 8.68
C TYR A 189 4.01 17.48 10.19
N SER A 190 2.81 17.12 10.65
CA SER A 190 2.57 16.69 12.03
C SER A 190 3.05 15.24 12.19
N HIS A 191 4.00 15.00 13.09
CA HIS A 191 4.47 13.64 13.39
C HIS A 191 3.40 12.91 14.25
N GLU A 192 2.49 12.18 13.61
CA GLU A 192 1.66 11.20 14.32
C GLU A 192 2.38 9.85 14.32
N LEU A 193 2.65 9.30 15.52
CA LEU A 193 3.24 7.97 15.66
C LEU A 193 2.24 6.92 15.16
N HIS A 194 2.70 6.03 14.28
CA HIS A 194 1.89 4.90 13.86
C HIS A 194 2.07 3.71 14.83
N HIS A 195 1.06 2.84 14.92
CA HIS A 195 1.10 1.66 15.80
C HIS A 195 2.37 0.80 15.64
N ASN A 196 2.89 0.65 14.41
CA ASN A 196 4.13 -0.09 14.15
C ASN A 196 5.38 0.57 14.78
N ASP A 197 5.38 1.90 14.92
CA ASP A 197 6.48 2.65 15.52
C ASP A 197 6.51 2.45 17.03
N GLU A 198 5.32 2.37 17.66
CA GLU A 198 5.20 2.05 19.08
C GLU A 198 5.72 0.63 19.38
N VAL A 199 5.38 -0.36 18.54
CA VAL A 199 5.88 -1.74 18.68
C VAL A 199 7.40 -1.79 18.54
N ALA A 200 7.96 -1.13 17.53
CA ALA A 200 9.41 -1.07 17.34
C ALA A 200 10.13 -0.41 18.53
N MET A 201 9.54 0.64 19.10
CA MET A 201 10.05 1.31 20.30
C MET A 201 10.04 0.38 21.53
N THR A 202 8.97 -0.39 21.72
CA THR A 202 8.86 -1.36 22.81
C THR A 202 9.94 -2.44 22.68
N LEU A 203 10.11 -3.03 21.48
CA LEU A 203 11.16 -4.01 21.21
C LEU A 203 12.57 -3.45 21.46
N PHE A 204 12.81 -2.18 21.11
CA PHE A 204 14.07 -1.50 21.41
C PHE A 204 14.29 -1.36 22.93
N LYS A 205 13.31 -0.83 23.66
CA LYS A 205 13.40 -0.62 25.11
C LYS A 205 13.64 -1.91 25.88
N GLU A 206 13.03 -3.02 25.45
CA GLU A 206 13.22 -4.34 26.06
C GLU A 206 14.57 -4.98 25.71
N SER A 207 15.17 -4.61 24.58
CA SER A 207 16.38 -5.28 24.06
C SER A 207 17.67 -4.52 24.33
N VAL A 208 17.63 -3.20 24.49
CA VAL A 208 18.82 -2.35 24.62
C VAL A 208 19.55 -2.63 25.95
N LYS A 209 20.85 -2.90 25.86
CA LYS A 209 21.75 -3.09 27.02
C LYS A 209 23.04 -2.32 26.81
N LYS A 210 23.60 -1.75 27.88
CA LYS A 210 24.93 -1.13 27.86
C LYS A 210 25.95 -2.11 28.44
N CYS A 211 27.03 -2.38 27.72
CA CYS A 211 28.16 -3.16 28.22
C CYS A 211 28.90 -2.34 29.27
N THR A 212 29.04 -2.87 30.48
CA THR A 212 29.71 -2.18 31.60
C THR A 212 31.22 -2.06 31.40
N ILE A 213 31.82 -2.99 30.66
CA ILE A 213 33.28 -3.02 30.42
C ILE A 213 33.65 -2.08 29.28
N THR A 214 32.96 -2.18 28.13
CA THR A 214 33.33 -1.41 26.93
C THR A 214 32.59 -0.09 26.82
N GLY A 215 31.48 0.11 27.55
CA GLY A 215 30.59 1.27 27.41
C GLY A 215 29.63 1.21 26.22
N GLN A 216 29.81 0.24 25.31
CA GLN A 216 29.03 0.12 24.07
C GLN A 216 27.63 -0.42 24.30
N TYR A 217 26.70 -0.02 23.44
CA TYR A 217 25.32 -0.48 23.47
C TYR A 217 25.11 -1.71 22.59
N ILE A 218 24.32 -2.65 23.07
CA ILE A 218 23.90 -3.87 22.38
C ILE A 218 22.38 -3.78 22.17
N VAL A 219 21.92 -3.99 20.95
CA VAL A 219 20.49 -3.98 20.56
C VAL A 219 20.11 -5.24 19.81
N LYS A 220 18.82 -5.57 19.79
CA LYS A 220 18.26 -6.60 18.88
C LYS A 220 17.73 -5.96 17.61
N LEU A 221 17.67 -6.73 16.53
CA LEU A 221 17.00 -6.29 15.31
C LEU A 221 15.46 -6.33 15.53
N PRO A 222 14.72 -5.25 15.24
CA PRO A 222 13.28 -5.18 15.50
C PRO A 222 12.49 -5.95 14.43
N PHE A 223 12.55 -7.28 14.51
CA PHE A 223 11.82 -8.16 13.61
C PHE A 223 10.30 -8.02 13.75
N ASN A 224 9.60 -8.04 12.61
CA ASN A 224 8.15 -8.08 12.53
C ASN A 224 7.65 -9.52 12.27
N ASP A 225 6.34 -9.68 12.16
CA ASP A 225 5.66 -10.97 12.00
C ASP A 225 6.08 -11.76 10.74
N LYS A 226 6.81 -11.11 9.81
CA LYS A 226 7.30 -11.76 8.58
C LYS A 226 8.66 -12.43 8.77
N LYS A 227 9.32 -12.31 9.92
CA LYS A 227 10.59 -13.01 10.23
C LYS A 227 10.58 -14.49 9.81
N PRO A 228 9.51 -15.29 10.05
CA PRO A 228 9.48 -16.71 9.66
C PRO A 228 9.46 -16.97 8.15
N LEU A 229 9.23 -15.95 7.33
CA LEU A 229 9.16 -16.05 5.87
C LEU A 229 10.53 -15.80 5.19
N LEU A 230 11.58 -15.50 5.97
CA LEU A 230 12.94 -15.38 5.45
C LEU A 230 13.40 -16.76 4.95
N VAL A 231 13.89 -16.79 3.72
CA VAL A 231 14.39 -18.01 3.05
C VAL A 231 15.89 -17.90 2.81
N ASP A 232 16.56 -19.04 2.67
CA ASP A 232 17.98 -19.06 2.32
C ASP A 232 18.22 -18.37 0.96
N ASN A 233 19.22 -17.49 0.94
CA ASN A 233 19.58 -16.66 -0.19
C ASN A 233 21.08 -16.70 -0.52
N ILE A 234 21.82 -17.67 0.05
CA ILE A 234 23.28 -17.78 -0.11
C ILE A 234 23.71 -17.84 -1.58
N ARG A 235 23.00 -18.57 -2.44
CA ARG A 235 23.32 -18.72 -3.88
C ARG A 235 23.29 -17.38 -4.63
N MET A 236 22.27 -16.56 -4.37
CA MET A 236 22.15 -15.23 -4.96
C MET A 236 23.30 -14.33 -4.50
N CYS A 237 23.63 -14.38 -3.21
CA CYS A 237 24.71 -13.57 -2.64
C CYS A 237 26.09 -14.00 -3.17
N PHE A 238 26.31 -15.30 -3.35
CA PHE A 238 27.53 -15.84 -3.96
C PHE A 238 27.71 -15.31 -5.39
N ALA A 239 26.68 -15.41 -6.23
CA ALA A 239 26.73 -14.92 -7.61
C ALA A 239 27.03 -13.41 -7.67
N ARG A 240 26.37 -12.61 -6.82
CA ARG A 240 26.63 -11.16 -6.73
C ARG A 240 28.03 -10.83 -6.22
N ALA A 241 28.56 -11.59 -5.26
CA ALA A 241 29.93 -11.40 -4.77
C ALA A 241 30.97 -11.69 -5.88
N ARG A 242 30.79 -12.76 -6.67
CA ARG A 242 31.64 -13.04 -7.85
C ARG A 242 31.53 -11.96 -8.93
N GLN A 243 30.32 -11.47 -9.21
CA GLN A 243 30.14 -10.35 -10.15
C GLN A 243 30.86 -9.08 -9.66
N HIS A 244 30.76 -8.78 -8.37
CA HIS A 244 31.44 -7.63 -7.78
C HIS A 244 32.97 -7.80 -7.80
N GLN A 245 33.46 -9.02 -7.55
CA GLN A 245 34.87 -9.37 -7.69
C GLN A 245 35.37 -9.14 -9.13
N ALA A 246 34.65 -9.64 -10.13
CA ALA A 246 35.01 -9.43 -11.54
C ALA A 246 35.10 -7.93 -11.87
N ALA A 247 34.13 -7.13 -11.42
CA ALA A 247 34.11 -5.68 -11.64
C ALA A 247 35.23 -4.92 -10.89
N MET A 248 35.83 -5.51 -9.84
CA MET A 248 36.93 -4.93 -9.08
C MET A 248 38.30 -5.17 -9.71
N ILE A 249 38.47 -6.26 -10.48
CA ILE A 249 39.74 -6.62 -11.12
C ILE A 249 40.22 -5.46 -12.02
N ASP A 250 39.30 -4.85 -12.76
CA ASP A 250 39.60 -3.74 -13.67
C ASP A 250 39.79 -2.38 -12.97
N LYS A 251 39.72 -2.32 -11.63
CA LYS A 251 39.75 -1.07 -10.84
C LYS A 251 40.66 -1.18 -9.60
N PRO A 252 42.00 -1.16 -9.79
CA PRO A 252 42.96 -1.41 -8.71
C PRO A 252 42.87 -0.41 -7.55
N LEU A 253 42.56 0.87 -7.82
CA LEU A 253 42.38 1.87 -6.77
C LEU A 253 41.15 1.59 -5.89
N TYR A 254 40.01 1.28 -6.52
CA TYR A 254 38.77 0.94 -5.82
C TYR A 254 38.96 -0.31 -4.95
N LYS A 255 39.63 -1.30 -5.51
CA LYS A 255 40.00 -2.54 -4.82
C LYS A 255 40.82 -2.28 -3.55
N ASN A 256 41.95 -1.58 -3.66
CA ASN A 256 42.84 -1.31 -2.51
C ASN A 256 42.10 -0.56 -1.40
N GLN A 257 41.15 0.31 -1.75
CA GLN A 257 40.33 1.02 -0.77
C GLN A 257 39.28 0.12 -0.12
N PHE A 258 38.73 -0.84 -0.85
CA PHE A 258 37.80 -1.83 -0.31
C PHE A 258 38.48 -2.82 0.64
N GLU A 259 39.64 -3.36 0.28
CA GLU A 259 40.44 -4.26 1.15
C GLU A 259 40.79 -3.56 2.46
N LYS A 260 41.31 -2.33 2.38
CA LYS A 260 41.58 -1.51 3.57
C LYS A 260 40.33 -1.30 4.43
N ALA A 261 39.16 -1.08 3.83
CA ALA A 261 37.92 -0.92 4.58
C ALA A 261 37.52 -2.22 5.29
N LEU A 262 37.66 -3.37 4.63
CA LEU A 262 37.38 -4.68 5.22
C LEU A 262 38.34 -5.01 6.36
N ASP A 263 39.63 -4.73 6.19
CA ASP A 263 40.65 -4.93 7.23
C ASP A 263 40.37 -4.09 8.47
N ILE A 264 39.93 -2.84 8.29
CA ILE A 264 39.50 -1.98 9.40
C ILE A 264 38.31 -2.62 10.13
N LEU A 265 37.30 -3.12 9.41
CA LEU A 265 36.15 -3.76 10.04
C LEU A 265 36.53 -5.01 10.83
N LEU A 266 37.48 -5.81 10.34
CA LEU A 266 38.00 -7.00 11.03
C LEU A 266 38.82 -6.64 12.26
N LYS A 267 39.77 -5.71 12.12
CA LYS A 267 40.67 -5.27 13.20
C LYS A 267 39.90 -4.65 14.36
N GLU A 268 38.89 -3.85 14.06
CA GLU A 268 38.00 -3.22 15.05
C GLU A 268 36.90 -4.16 15.56
N LYS A 269 36.87 -5.42 15.10
CA LYS A 269 35.88 -6.45 15.47
C LYS A 269 34.42 -6.09 15.16
N TYR A 270 34.20 -5.24 14.16
CA TYR A 270 32.85 -4.92 13.65
C TYR A 270 32.27 -6.03 12.77
N ILE A 271 33.14 -6.88 12.25
CA ILE A 271 32.79 -8.12 11.57
C ILE A 271 33.62 -9.28 12.13
N GLU A 272 33.08 -10.49 12.07
CA GLU A 272 33.76 -11.71 12.46
C GLU A 272 33.56 -12.81 11.42
N LYS A 273 34.53 -13.70 11.28
CA LYS A 273 34.46 -14.85 10.37
C LYS A 273 33.48 -15.87 10.94
N VAL A 274 32.58 -16.37 10.09
CA VAL A 274 31.57 -17.35 10.48
C VAL A 274 32.12 -18.76 10.34
N ASN A 275 31.95 -19.58 11.37
CA ASN A 275 32.12 -21.03 11.26
C ASN A 275 30.81 -21.63 10.73
N MET A 276 30.84 -22.16 9.50
CA MET A 276 29.64 -22.69 8.84
C MET A 276 29.08 -23.94 9.55
N ASN A 277 29.87 -24.60 10.40
CA ASN A 277 29.46 -25.78 11.16
C ASN A 277 28.82 -25.42 12.51
N GLU A 278 28.77 -24.13 12.87
CA GLU A 278 28.17 -23.68 14.12
C GLU A 278 26.63 -23.74 14.04
N GLN A 279 25.99 -24.39 15.00
CA GLN A 279 24.53 -24.39 15.10
C GLN A 279 24.01 -23.01 15.51
N VAL A 280 23.17 -22.42 14.66
CA VAL A 280 22.62 -21.08 14.86
C VAL A 280 21.17 -21.15 15.35
N LYS A 281 20.85 -20.36 16.38
CA LYS A 281 19.48 -20.27 16.95
C LYS A 281 18.60 -19.17 16.31
N GLY A 282 19.20 -18.28 15.51
CA GLY A 282 18.54 -17.13 14.87
C GLY A 282 18.33 -17.28 13.36
N PRO A 283 17.67 -16.30 12.70
CA PRO A 283 17.51 -16.31 11.25
C PRO A 283 18.87 -16.13 10.56
N ILE A 284 19.12 -16.91 9.52
CA ILE A 284 20.32 -16.83 8.69
C ILE A 284 19.98 -16.09 7.40
N VAL A 285 20.64 -14.96 7.14
CA VAL A 285 20.46 -14.17 5.91
C VAL A 285 21.80 -13.68 5.42
N TYR A 286 22.05 -13.87 4.12
CA TYR A 286 23.22 -13.34 3.43
C TYR A 286 22.88 -12.04 2.72
N LEU A 287 23.72 -11.03 2.86
CA LEU A 287 23.53 -9.70 2.30
C LEU A 287 24.54 -9.46 1.19
N PRO A 288 24.10 -9.12 -0.04
CA PRO A 288 24.99 -8.57 -1.04
C PRO A 288 25.57 -7.24 -0.54
N TYR A 289 26.73 -6.85 -1.03
CA TYR A 289 27.36 -5.58 -0.65
C TYR A 289 27.86 -4.80 -1.86
N LYS A 290 28.10 -3.51 -1.63
CA LYS A 290 28.78 -2.63 -2.57
C LYS A 290 29.69 -1.67 -1.80
N GLY A 291 30.95 -1.54 -2.23
CA GLY A 291 31.83 -0.48 -1.75
C GLY A 291 31.46 0.85 -2.38
N VAL A 292 31.20 1.87 -1.57
CA VAL A 292 30.95 3.25 -2.00
C VAL A 292 32.20 4.06 -1.68
N VAL A 293 32.90 4.49 -2.73
CA VAL A 293 34.09 5.34 -2.58
C VAL A 293 33.68 6.80 -2.50
N ARG A 294 34.28 7.53 -1.56
CA ARG A 294 34.13 8.98 -1.38
C ARG A 294 35.53 9.59 -1.39
N ASP A 295 35.91 10.18 -2.51
CA ASP A 295 37.26 10.72 -2.72
C ASP A 295 37.58 11.91 -1.77
N ASN A 296 36.54 12.59 -1.25
CA ASN A 296 36.68 13.77 -0.40
C ASN A 296 36.63 13.48 1.12
N HIS A 297 36.72 12.22 1.58
CA HIS A 297 36.67 11.88 3.01
C HIS A 297 38.07 11.54 3.55
N PRO A 298 38.57 12.20 4.61
CA PRO A 298 39.94 11.98 5.09
C PRO A 298 40.20 10.57 5.66
N THR A 299 39.19 9.95 6.31
CA THR A 299 39.40 8.78 7.18
C THR A 299 38.78 7.47 6.69
N THR A 300 37.87 7.48 5.71
CA THR A 300 37.30 6.23 5.15
C THR A 300 36.95 6.42 3.69
N LYS A 301 37.95 6.22 2.82
CA LYS A 301 37.80 6.38 1.36
C LYS A 301 36.74 5.45 0.77
N CYS A 302 36.48 4.29 1.37
CA CYS A 302 35.45 3.34 0.96
C CYS A 302 34.54 2.94 2.14
N ARG A 303 33.20 3.01 1.96
CA ARG A 303 32.20 2.48 2.91
C ARG A 303 31.53 1.25 2.31
N ILE A 304 31.51 0.14 3.03
CA ILE A 304 30.82 -1.10 2.59
C ILE A 304 29.34 -0.96 2.96
N VAL A 305 28.47 -0.94 1.95
CA VAL A 305 27.01 -0.81 2.12
C VAL A 305 26.36 -2.13 1.78
N MET A 306 25.46 -2.61 2.65
CA MET A 306 24.75 -3.87 2.49
C MET A 306 23.41 -3.66 1.76
N ASP A 307 23.04 -4.58 0.87
CA ASP A 307 21.73 -4.59 0.21
C ASP A 307 20.74 -5.47 0.99
N ALA A 308 20.23 -4.95 2.10
CA ALA A 308 19.18 -5.61 2.89
C ALA A 308 17.79 -5.64 2.22
N SER A 309 17.68 -5.07 1.02
CA SER A 309 16.48 -5.12 0.18
C SER A 309 16.55 -6.24 -0.88
N ALA A 310 17.69 -6.91 -1.02
CA ALA A 310 17.89 -8.00 -1.96
C ALA A 310 16.94 -9.18 -1.67
N LYS A 311 16.49 -9.85 -2.75
CA LYS A 311 15.58 -10.99 -2.69
C LYS A 311 16.04 -12.07 -3.66
N PRO A 312 16.06 -13.35 -3.25
CA PRO A 312 16.46 -14.44 -4.13
C PRO A 312 15.44 -14.71 -5.25
N ASN A 313 14.16 -14.39 -5.03
CA ASN A 313 13.11 -14.48 -6.06
C ASN A 313 11.93 -13.55 -5.73
N ILE A 314 10.96 -13.45 -6.65
CA ILE A 314 9.82 -12.52 -6.53
C ILE A 314 8.87 -12.83 -5.37
N ASN A 315 8.82 -14.09 -4.92
CA ASN A 315 7.96 -14.55 -3.82
C ASN A 315 8.64 -14.46 -2.45
N ALA A 316 9.97 -14.33 -2.42
CA ALA A 316 10.74 -14.16 -1.20
C ALA A 316 10.62 -12.74 -0.62
N ILE A 317 10.80 -12.64 0.69
CA ILE A 317 10.91 -11.36 1.39
C ILE A 317 12.38 -11.01 1.62
N SER A 318 12.67 -9.72 1.70
CA SER A 318 14.01 -9.24 2.07
C SER A 318 14.11 -8.99 3.57
N LEU A 319 15.34 -8.86 4.08
CA LEU A 319 15.57 -8.50 5.50
C LEU A 319 14.85 -7.21 5.87
N ASN A 320 14.92 -6.17 5.04
CA ASN A 320 14.21 -4.91 5.28
C ASN A 320 12.69 -5.06 5.37
N GLN A 321 12.11 -6.06 4.69
CA GLN A 321 10.67 -6.34 4.81
C GLN A 321 10.30 -7.11 6.09
N ALA A 322 11.27 -7.83 6.67
CA ALA A 322 11.14 -8.57 7.93
C ALA A 322 11.43 -7.70 9.17
N LEU A 323 11.88 -6.45 8.99
CA LEU A 323 12.17 -5.51 10.08
C LEU A 323 11.11 -4.42 10.15
N TYR A 324 10.84 -3.92 11.36
CA TYR A 324 10.18 -2.63 11.54
C TYR A 324 11.18 -1.50 11.24
N THR A 325 10.75 -0.50 10.49
CA THR A 325 11.54 0.73 10.26
C THR A 325 11.80 1.47 11.57
N GLY A 326 10.79 1.51 12.45
CA GLY A 326 10.80 2.27 13.69
C GLY A 326 10.47 3.75 13.49
N PRO A 327 10.14 4.47 14.58
CA PRO A 327 9.83 5.88 14.52
C PRO A 327 10.99 6.69 13.97
N ASN A 328 10.69 7.72 13.18
CA ASN A 328 11.68 8.71 12.81
C ASN A 328 12.07 9.56 14.03
N LYS A 329 13.17 9.18 14.67
CA LYS A 329 13.79 9.90 15.79
C LYS A 329 14.98 10.75 15.37
N ILE A 330 15.30 10.79 14.09
CA ILE A 330 16.36 11.65 13.57
C ILE A 330 15.85 13.08 13.65
N ALA A 331 16.67 13.98 14.20
CA ALA A 331 16.32 15.39 14.27
C ALA A 331 16.02 15.93 12.85
N ASP A 332 15.04 16.82 12.73
CA ASP A 332 14.72 17.43 11.44
C ASP A 332 15.90 18.32 10.99
N ILE A 333 16.41 18.06 9.79
CA ILE A 333 17.60 18.73 9.27
C ILE A 333 17.42 20.24 9.14
N VAL A 334 16.22 20.71 8.80
CA VAL A 334 15.89 22.14 8.70
C VAL A 334 15.96 22.76 10.09
N MET A 335 15.42 22.08 11.10
CA MET A 335 15.45 22.56 12.47
C MET A 335 16.89 22.62 13.02
N CYS A 336 17.73 21.62 12.71
CA CYS A 336 19.15 21.64 13.08
C CYS A 336 19.90 22.80 12.41
N LEU A 337 19.68 23.00 11.10
CA LEU A 337 20.27 24.13 10.37
C LEU A 337 19.81 25.48 10.91
N LEU A 338 18.51 25.65 11.18
CA LEU A 338 17.98 26.86 11.79
C LEU A 338 18.67 27.16 13.12
N ARG A 339 18.78 26.17 14.01
CA ARG A 339 19.48 26.34 15.30
C ARG A 339 20.95 26.67 15.11
N PHE A 340 21.65 25.99 14.20
CA PHE A 340 23.05 26.26 13.88
C PHE A 340 23.29 27.71 13.39
N MET A 341 22.28 28.30 12.73
CA MET A 341 22.34 29.69 12.28
C MET A 341 22.14 30.70 13.42
N VAL A 342 21.55 30.31 14.56
CA VAL A 342 21.29 31.23 15.68
C VAL A 342 22.56 31.50 16.48
N GLY A 343 22.81 32.77 16.76
CA GLY A 343 23.86 33.25 17.64
C GLY A 343 25.23 33.40 16.97
N LYS A 344 26.13 34.10 17.65
CA LYS A 344 27.42 34.56 17.11
C LYS A 344 28.43 33.44 16.80
N TYR A 345 28.54 32.45 17.67
CA TYR A 345 29.48 31.33 17.51
C TYR A 345 28.74 30.05 17.17
N ALA A 346 29.32 29.24 16.30
CA ALA A 346 28.77 27.94 15.91
C ALA A 346 29.89 26.90 15.80
N CYS A 347 29.55 25.64 16.01
CA CYS A 347 30.45 24.52 15.82
C CYS A 347 29.73 23.29 15.26
N ILE A 348 30.50 22.42 14.62
CA ILE A 348 30.07 21.11 14.13
C ILE A 348 31.12 20.05 14.44
N SER A 349 30.68 18.83 14.71
CA SER A 349 31.53 17.64 14.86
C SER A 349 30.87 16.38 14.29
N ASP A 350 31.69 15.35 14.03
CA ASP A 350 31.30 14.03 13.53
C ASP A 350 31.47 12.96 14.62
N ILE A 351 30.50 12.06 14.73
CA ILE A 351 30.60 10.84 15.54
C ILE A 351 31.35 9.78 14.74
N LYS A 352 32.54 9.43 15.18
CA LYS A 352 33.39 8.42 14.52
C LYS A 352 32.66 7.07 14.43
N GLN A 353 32.31 6.69 13.20
CA GLN A 353 31.71 5.39 12.87
C GLN A 353 30.43 5.07 13.67
N ALA A 354 29.54 6.06 13.84
CA ALA A 354 28.36 6.00 14.72
C ALA A 354 27.58 4.66 14.69
N PHE A 355 27.22 4.16 13.50
CA PHE A 355 26.50 2.88 13.36
C PHE A 355 27.28 1.68 13.91
N LEU A 356 28.58 1.59 13.60
CA LEU A 356 29.42 0.47 13.98
C LEU A 356 29.69 0.41 15.50
N ARG A 357 29.51 1.54 16.21
CA ARG A 357 29.63 1.60 17.68
C ARG A 357 28.49 0.90 18.42
N ILE A 358 27.38 0.60 17.74
CA ILE A 358 26.25 -0.12 18.33
C ILE A 358 26.31 -1.58 17.90
N TRP A 359 26.41 -2.46 18.89
CA TRP A 359 26.48 -3.90 18.69
C TRP A 359 25.12 -4.55 18.50
N ILE A 360 25.11 -5.61 17.72
CA ILE A 360 23.95 -6.49 17.52
C ILE A 360 24.06 -7.69 18.46
N SER A 361 22.93 -8.02 19.08
CA SER A 361 22.77 -9.20 19.92
C SER A 361 23.19 -10.47 19.18
N LEU A 362 23.90 -11.38 19.86
CA LEU A 362 24.41 -12.62 19.29
C LEU A 362 23.35 -13.42 18.51
N HIS A 363 22.10 -13.41 18.99
CA HIS A 363 21.00 -14.15 18.34
C HIS A 363 20.56 -13.60 16.98
N ASP A 364 20.90 -12.35 16.66
CA ASP A 364 20.46 -11.67 15.43
C ASP A 364 21.60 -11.45 14.43
N ARG A 365 22.87 -11.66 14.82
CA ARG A 365 24.05 -11.40 13.95
C ARG A 365 24.04 -12.20 12.66
N ASP A 366 23.51 -13.42 12.69
CA ASP A 366 23.44 -14.28 11.51
C ASP A 366 22.43 -13.82 10.45
N ALA A 367 21.59 -12.82 10.77
CA ALA A 367 20.79 -12.09 9.78
C ALA A 367 21.63 -11.09 8.94
N LEU A 368 22.90 -10.89 9.30
CA LEU A 368 23.80 -9.91 8.70
C LEU A 368 25.06 -10.57 8.12
N ARG A 369 24.94 -11.80 7.59
CA ARG A 369 26.05 -12.50 6.93
C ARG A 369 26.34 -11.91 5.56
N PHE A 370 27.56 -12.08 5.06
CA PHE A 370 27.94 -11.76 3.68
C PHE A 370 29.16 -12.58 3.26
N LEU A 371 29.40 -12.69 1.95
CA LEU A 371 30.42 -13.56 1.37
C LEU A 371 31.47 -12.73 0.64
N VAL A 372 32.74 -12.83 1.03
CA VAL A 372 33.85 -12.11 0.37
C VAL A 372 34.89 -13.13 -0.13
N PRO A 373 35.42 -13.00 -1.34
CA PRO A 373 36.48 -13.88 -1.83
C PRO A 373 37.74 -13.74 -0.94
N ASN A 374 38.36 -14.87 -0.59
CA ASN A 374 39.60 -14.89 0.21
C ASN A 374 40.73 -14.13 -0.45
N ASN A 375 40.83 -14.24 -1.78
CA ASN A 375 41.75 -13.45 -2.56
C ASN A 375 40.99 -12.76 -3.69
N ILE A 376 40.82 -11.44 -3.58
CA ILE A 376 40.10 -10.65 -4.59
C ILE A 376 40.81 -10.72 -5.96
N PHE A 377 42.13 -10.95 -6.02
CA PHE A 377 42.88 -11.11 -7.29
C PHE A 377 42.60 -12.42 -8.02
N ASP A 378 42.03 -13.41 -7.35
CA ASP A 378 41.83 -14.75 -7.91
C ASP A 378 40.33 -15.07 -7.99
N MET A 379 39.83 -15.15 -9.23
CA MET A 379 38.43 -15.49 -9.53
C MET A 379 38.02 -16.89 -9.06
N HIS A 380 38.98 -17.76 -8.79
CA HIS A 380 38.77 -19.10 -8.23
C HIS A 380 38.99 -19.16 -6.72
N SER A 381 39.27 -18.02 -6.07
CA SER A 381 39.53 -18.02 -4.63
C SER A 381 38.29 -18.42 -3.84
N LYS A 382 38.49 -19.21 -2.77
CA LYS A 382 37.41 -19.65 -1.89
C LYS A 382 36.68 -18.44 -1.28
N MET A 383 35.35 -18.53 -1.18
CA MET A 383 34.55 -17.53 -0.49
C MET A 383 34.66 -17.68 1.03
N ILE A 384 34.84 -16.57 1.72
CA ILE A 384 34.80 -16.47 3.18
C ILE A 384 33.47 -15.84 3.59
N CYS A 385 32.77 -16.50 4.51
CA CYS A 385 31.59 -15.93 5.15
C CYS A 385 31.98 -15.10 6.37
N TYR A 386 31.55 -13.84 6.36
CA TYR A 386 31.62 -12.93 7.50
C TYR A 386 30.22 -12.59 7.99
N ARG A 387 30.08 -12.19 9.26
CA ARG A 387 28.86 -11.56 9.80
C ARG A 387 29.20 -10.28 10.53
N TYR A 388 28.30 -9.30 10.47
CA TYR A 388 28.43 -8.09 11.26
C TYR A 388 28.10 -8.34 12.74
N THR A 389 28.91 -7.75 13.61
CA THR A 389 28.69 -7.69 15.05
C THR A 389 27.99 -6.40 15.49
N SER A 390 27.82 -5.46 14.56
CA SER A 390 27.31 -4.10 14.77
C SER A 390 26.28 -3.69 13.71
N LEU A 391 25.64 -2.51 13.87
CA LEU A 391 24.65 -2.02 12.91
C LEU A 391 25.29 -1.80 11.53
N VAL A 392 24.56 -2.21 10.49
CA VAL A 392 25.01 -2.11 9.09
C VAL A 392 24.36 -0.93 8.36
N PHE A 393 25.09 -0.39 7.39
CA PHE A 393 24.52 0.51 6.38
C PHE A 393 23.63 -0.28 5.41
N GLY A 394 22.43 0.24 5.14
CA GLY A 394 21.47 -0.34 4.19
C GLY A 394 20.30 -1.11 4.81
N SER A 395 20.34 -1.34 6.14
CA SER A 395 19.18 -1.81 6.90
C SER A 395 18.20 -0.67 7.21
N VAL A 396 16.91 -0.92 7.05
CA VAL A 396 15.83 0.05 7.25
C VAL A 396 15.68 0.50 8.70
N SER A 397 16.06 -0.34 9.66
CA SER A 397 15.92 -0.06 11.10
C SER A 397 17.18 0.58 11.72
N SER A 398 18.33 0.54 11.04
CA SER A 398 19.60 1.07 11.58
C SER A 398 19.52 2.55 11.99
N PRO A 399 18.91 3.46 11.20
CA PRO A 399 18.85 4.88 11.58
C PRO A 399 18.01 5.12 12.84
N PHE A 400 16.89 4.41 12.97
CA PHE A 400 16.06 4.42 14.17
C PHE A 400 16.85 3.93 15.40
N LEU A 401 17.52 2.77 15.28
CA LEU A 401 18.28 2.18 16.39
C LEU A 401 19.43 3.10 16.84
N LEU A 402 20.13 3.74 15.90
CA LEU A 402 21.15 4.73 16.23
C LEU A 402 20.57 5.91 17.01
N ALA A 403 19.51 6.54 16.49
CA ALA A 403 18.88 7.69 17.13
C ALA A 403 18.34 7.33 18.53
N ALA A 404 17.70 6.17 18.69
CA ALA A 404 17.14 5.73 19.96
C ALA A 404 18.22 5.41 21.01
N VAL A 405 19.36 4.83 20.59
CA VAL A 405 20.51 4.61 21.48
C VAL A 405 21.13 5.94 21.92
N LEU A 406 21.33 6.88 20.98
CA LEU A 406 21.88 8.20 21.30
C LEU A 406 20.96 8.97 22.26
N GLU A 407 19.66 9.01 21.99
CA GLU A 407 18.67 9.65 22.87
C GLU A 407 18.69 9.05 24.28
N LYS A 408 18.69 7.71 24.39
CA LYS A 408 18.79 7.02 25.67
C LYS A 408 20.10 7.37 26.38
N HIS A 409 21.21 7.32 25.66
CA HIS A 409 22.53 7.57 26.22
C HIS A 409 22.67 9.00 26.75
N ILE A 410 22.27 10.00 25.95
CA ILE A 410 22.31 11.40 26.34
C ILE A 410 21.38 11.65 27.54
N THR A 411 20.18 11.05 27.52
CA THR A 411 19.20 11.22 28.61
C THR A 411 19.71 10.65 29.94
N ASP A 412 20.36 9.49 29.90
CA ASP A 412 20.81 8.77 31.08
C ASP A 412 22.15 9.29 31.64
N ASN A 413 22.98 9.98 30.83
CA ASN A 413 24.36 10.33 31.20
C ASN A 413 24.67 11.83 31.19
N CYS A 414 23.80 12.69 30.66
CA CYS A 414 24.01 14.15 30.64
C CYS A 414 23.12 14.85 31.67
N ASN A 415 23.75 15.49 32.65
CA ASN A 415 23.08 16.27 33.70
C ASN A 415 22.94 17.75 33.35
N ASN A 416 23.82 18.28 32.50
CA ASN A 416 23.74 19.67 32.05
C ASN A 416 22.62 19.83 31.03
N ASN A 417 21.58 20.55 31.41
CA ASN A 417 20.40 20.75 30.56
C ASN A 417 20.73 21.44 29.23
N MET A 418 21.70 22.35 29.19
CA MET A 418 22.09 23.03 27.95
C MET A 418 22.71 22.04 26.97
N VAL A 419 23.70 21.27 27.41
CA VAL A 419 24.40 20.28 26.59
C VAL A 419 23.46 19.14 26.20
N LYS A 420 22.63 18.67 27.13
CA LYS A 420 21.62 17.65 26.89
C LYS A 420 20.64 18.07 25.78
N ASN A 421 20.06 19.26 25.89
CA ASN A 421 19.11 19.77 24.91
C ASN A 421 19.77 20.00 23.55
N ALA A 422 21.01 20.49 23.52
CA ALA A 422 21.78 20.64 22.30
C ALA A 422 22.04 19.28 21.62
N LEU A 423 22.52 18.28 22.36
CA LEU A 423 22.79 16.95 21.81
C LEU A 423 21.50 16.26 21.32
N LEU A 424 20.39 16.35 22.06
CA LEU A 424 19.12 15.74 21.65
C LEU A 424 18.52 16.40 20.40
N ASN A 425 18.57 17.72 20.31
CA ASN A 425 17.90 18.46 19.23
C ASN A 425 18.80 18.72 18.02
N ASN A 426 20.12 18.64 18.14
CA ASN A 426 21.06 19.01 17.07
C ASN A 426 21.95 17.86 16.59
N THR A 427 21.66 16.61 16.99
CA THR A 427 22.34 15.44 16.44
C THR A 427 21.56 14.92 15.23
N TYR A 428 22.12 15.13 14.04
CA TYR A 428 21.61 14.60 12.79
C TYR A 428 22.44 13.39 12.35
N VAL A 429 21.97 12.20 12.68
CA VAL A 429 22.65 10.91 12.42
C VAL A 429 24.03 10.88 13.10
N ASP A 430 25.09 11.20 12.35
CA ASP A 430 26.49 11.23 12.80
C ASP A 430 27.01 12.65 13.05
N ASN A 431 26.29 13.70 12.64
CA ASN A 431 26.74 15.09 12.80
C ASN A 431 26.09 15.73 14.02
N ILE A 432 26.88 16.43 14.82
CA ILE A 432 26.41 17.22 15.98
C ILE A 432 26.74 18.68 15.71
N SER A 433 25.74 19.55 15.77
CA SER A 433 25.93 20.98 15.63
C SER A 433 25.51 21.74 16.89
N PHE A 434 26.19 22.84 17.20
CA PHE A 434 25.80 23.70 18.30
C PHE A 434 26.16 25.15 18.02
N SER A 435 25.43 26.09 18.62
CA SER A 435 25.71 27.51 18.49
C SER A 435 25.28 28.27 19.73
N ASN A 436 25.98 29.37 19.99
CA ASN A 436 25.73 30.25 21.12
C ASN A 436 26.37 31.62 20.91
N ASP A 437 25.84 32.65 21.57
CA ASP A 437 26.46 33.98 21.58
C ASP A 437 27.69 34.06 22.48
N ASN A 438 27.80 33.17 23.48
CA ASN A 438 28.90 33.17 24.43
C ASN A 438 29.92 32.07 24.08
N GLU A 439 31.17 32.49 23.91
CA GLU A 439 32.28 31.61 23.59
C GLU A 439 32.62 30.60 24.71
N ASP A 440 32.46 30.97 25.98
CA ASP A 440 32.70 30.06 27.12
C ASP A 440 31.70 28.91 27.13
N LYS A 441 30.44 29.19 26.77
CA LYS A 441 29.39 28.18 26.61
C LYS A 441 29.68 27.22 25.46
N MET A 442 30.37 27.68 24.42
CA MET A 442 30.85 26.81 23.34
C MET A 442 31.92 25.84 23.86
N CYS A 443 32.87 26.33 24.67
CA CYS A 443 33.89 25.50 25.30
C CYS A 443 33.31 24.51 26.33
N GLU A 444 32.32 24.93 27.13
CA GLU A 444 31.57 24.06 28.04
C GLU A 444 30.89 22.93 27.27
N PHE A 445 30.20 23.26 26.18
CA PHE A 445 29.58 22.27 25.30
C PHE A 445 30.61 21.29 24.74
N PHE A 446 31.75 21.77 24.23
CA PHE A 446 32.82 20.91 23.71
C PHE A 446 33.28 19.89 24.77
N ASN A 447 33.66 20.36 25.97
CA ASN A 447 34.19 19.50 27.02
C ASN A 447 33.16 18.48 27.52
N GLU A 448 31.95 18.93 27.82
CA GLU A 448 30.92 18.06 28.36
C GLU A 448 30.34 17.10 27.32
N SER A 449 30.14 17.54 26.07
CA SER A 449 29.65 16.66 25.01
C SER A 449 30.65 15.54 24.70
N ASN A 450 31.95 15.85 24.62
CA ASN A 450 33.00 14.84 24.46
C ASN A 450 32.95 13.82 25.61
N LYS A 451 32.91 14.28 26.86
CA LYS A 451 32.84 13.42 28.05
C LYS A 451 31.60 12.53 28.07
N VAL A 452 30.42 13.10 27.80
CA VAL A 452 29.15 12.35 27.79
C VAL A 452 29.21 11.27 26.72
N MET A 453 29.53 11.64 25.48
CA MET A 453 29.50 10.73 24.33
C MET A 453 30.57 9.64 24.42
N GLU A 454 31.76 9.97 24.94
CA GLU A 454 32.85 9.01 25.15
C GLU A 454 32.46 7.90 26.14
N SER A 455 31.64 8.22 27.17
CA SER A 455 31.15 7.22 28.12
C SER A 455 30.21 6.16 27.50
N GLY A 456 29.72 6.39 26.28
CA GLY A 456 29.00 5.43 25.43
C GLY A 456 29.81 4.90 24.25
N SER A 457 31.13 5.15 24.24
CA SER A 457 32.06 4.85 23.13
C SER A 457 31.77 5.60 21.83
N PHE A 458 31.07 6.73 21.91
CA PHE A 458 30.82 7.64 20.78
C PHE A 458 31.85 8.76 20.77
N GLN A 459 32.99 8.52 20.12
CA GLN A 459 34.05 9.52 19.99
C GLN A 459 33.65 10.62 18.99
N LEU A 460 33.63 11.87 19.43
CA LEU A 460 33.46 13.04 18.56
C LEU A 460 34.80 13.47 17.97
N ARG A 461 34.79 13.94 16.72
CA ARG A 461 35.99 14.34 15.98
C ARG A 461 35.64 15.37 14.90
N GLN A 462 36.66 15.83 14.18
CA GLN A 462 36.54 16.80 13.08
C GLN A 462 35.81 18.07 13.52
N TRP A 463 36.14 18.56 14.71
CA TRP A 463 35.56 19.78 15.25
C TRP A 463 35.94 20.98 14.38
N SER A 464 34.92 21.72 13.96
CA SER A 464 35.04 22.96 13.21
C SER A 464 34.20 24.04 13.87
N SER A 465 34.74 25.23 14.05
CA SER A 465 34.08 26.32 14.77
C SER A 465 34.65 27.67 14.37
N ASN A 466 33.80 28.72 14.35
CA ASN A 466 34.24 30.11 14.21
C ASN A 466 34.67 30.73 15.56
N SER A 467 34.60 29.99 16.67
CA SER A 467 35.17 30.37 17.97
C SER A 467 36.67 30.01 18.02
N PRO A 468 37.58 31.00 18.14
CA PRO A 468 39.00 30.74 18.32
C PRO A 468 39.31 29.91 19.58
N LYS A 469 38.61 30.17 20.68
CA LYS A 469 38.84 29.48 21.97
C LYS A 469 38.48 28.00 21.89
N LEU A 470 37.33 27.66 21.30
CA LEU A 470 36.95 26.26 21.08
C LEU A 470 37.92 25.57 20.12
N MET A 471 38.29 26.23 19.01
CA MET A 471 39.24 25.64 18.06
C MET A 471 40.61 25.38 18.68
N GLN A 472 41.06 26.20 19.64
CA GLN A 472 42.28 25.94 20.39
C GLN A 472 42.16 24.68 21.27
N LEU A 473 41.02 24.48 21.96
CA LEU A 473 40.77 23.25 22.73
C LEU A 473 40.76 22.01 21.82
N ALA A 474 40.05 22.09 20.69
CA ALA A 474 40.00 20.99 19.73
C ALA A 474 41.38 20.64 19.12
N LYS A 475 42.28 21.63 19.01
CA LYS A 475 43.67 21.42 18.58
C LYS A 475 44.50 20.73 19.66
N ASN A 476 44.34 21.13 20.92
CA ASN A 476 45.04 20.52 22.04
C ASN A 476 44.66 19.03 22.19
N ASP A 477 43.42 18.68 21.90
CA ASP A 477 42.90 17.31 21.97
C ASP A 477 43.08 16.50 20.67
N ASP A 478 43.70 17.09 19.63
CA ASP A 478 43.89 16.50 18.29
C ASP A 478 42.59 15.97 17.63
N VAL A 479 41.48 16.69 17.85
CA VAL A 479 40.16 16.36 17.28
C VAL A 479 39.61 17.44 16.34
N HIS A 480 40.39 18.49 16.08
CA HIS A 480 40.06 19.59 15.17
C HIS A 480 40.03 19.18 13.69
N ASN A 481 39.29 19.94 12.89
CA ASN A 481 39.42 19.98 11.45
C ASN A 481 40.24 21.23 11.04
N ASN A 482 41.11 21.09 10.04
CA ASN A 482 41.98 22.17 9.55
C ASN A 482 41.38 22.94 8.36
N ASP A 483 40.26 22.47 7.81
CA ASP A 483 39.63 23.13 6.67
C ASP A 483 38.88 24.41 7.10
N ASN A 484 39.09 25.51 6.38
CA ASN A 484 38.35 26.76 6.58
C ASN A 484 36.92 26.71 5.98
N ILE A 485 36.71 25.80 5.02
CA ILE A 485 35.41 25.55 4.39
C ILE A 485 35.00 24.14 4.76
N VAL A 486 33.87 24.01 5.45
CA VAL A 486 33.38 22.74 5.96
C VAL A 486 31.95 22.50 5.55
N LYS A 487 31.58 21.22 5.43
CA LYS A 487 30.22 20.84 5.10
C LYS A 487 29.38 20.73 6.38
N VAL A 488 28.29 21.51 6.46
CA VAL A 488 27.32 21.49 7.55
C VAL A 488 26.01 20.92 7.03
N LEU A 489 25.66 19.70 7.45
CA LEU A 489 24.38 19.04 7.15
C LEU A 489 23.95 19.08 5.66
N GLY A 490 24.89 19.16 4.73
CA GLY A 490 24.60 19.21 3.29
C GLY A 490 25.02 20.49 2.56
N ILE A 491 25.13 21.62 3.27
CA ILE A 491 25.56 22.93 2.74
C ILE A 491 27.03 23.23 3.10
N MET A 492 27.65 24.20 2.43
CA MET A 492 29.03 24.61 2.73
C MET A 492 29.02 25.81 3.68
N TRP A 493 29.95 25.84 4.63
CA TRP A 493 30.15 26.91 5.59
C TRP A 493 31.61 27.37 5.55
N ASN A 494 31.82 28.65 5.27
CA ASN A 494 33.09 29.32 5.42
C ASN A 494 33.18 29.85 6.85
N ILE A 495 34.14 29.31 7.61
CA ILE A 495 34.31 29.58 9.04
C ILE A 495 34.84 31.00 9.27
N ILE A 496 35.69 31.49 8.36
CA ILE A 496 36.38 32.78 8.52
C ILE A 496 35.40 33.93 8.30
N ASP A 497 34.65 33.88 7.21
CA ASP A 497 33.67 34.91 6.84
C ASP A 497 32.29 34.68 7.48
N ASP A 498 32.15 33.59 8.24
CA ASP A 498 30.92 33.09 8.87
C ASP A 498 29.69 33.09 7.95
N CYS A 499 29.87 32.55 6.74
CA CYS A 499 28.82 32.53 5.72
C CYS A 499 28.60 31.13 5.14
N ILE A 500 27.34 30.83 4.83
CA ILE A 500 26.92 29.61 4.17
C ILE A 500 26.73 29.85 2.67
N PHE A 501 27.08 28.85 1.87
CA PHE A 501 26.97 28.89 0.42
C PHE A 501 26.76 27.48 -0.15
N PHE A 502 26.49 27.41 -1.44
CA PHE A 502 26.25 26.16 -2.15
C PHE A 502 27.56 25.57 -2.69
N ASN A 503 27.57 24.27 -2.96
CA ASN A 503 28.79 23.61 -3.40
C ASN A 503 29.18 24.00 -4.84
N GLU A 504 30.19 24.86 -4.99
CA GLU A 504 30.72 25.34 -6.28
C GLU A 504 31.28 24.25 -7.19
N SER A 505 31.62 23.08 -6.65
CA SER A 505 32.12 21.95 -7.44
C SER A 505 31.03 21.24 -8.27
N LEU A 506 29.77 21.64 -8.13
CA LEU A 506 28.69 21.16 -8.98
C LEU A 506 28.93 21.61 -10.43
N LYS A 507 29.25 20.64 -11.28
CA LYS A 507 29.32 20.79 -12.73
C LYS A 507 28.26 19.91 -13.35
N TRP A 508 27.54 20.46 -14.32
CA TRP A 508 26.51 19.72 -15.03
C TRP A 508 26.88 19.63 -16.50
N ASP A 509 26.88 18.40 -17.01
CA ASP A 509 27.04 18.17 -18.43
C ASP A 509 25.77 18.63 -19.16
N LYS A 510 25.94 19.12 -20.39
CA LYS A 510 24.85 19.51 -21.29
C LYS A 510 24.13 18.27 -21.84
N ILE A 511 23.39 17.62 -20.97
CA ILE A 511 22.55 16.47 -21.29
C ILE A 511 21.11 16.97 -21.36
N TYR A 512 20.42 16.71 -22.47
CA TYR A 512 19.09 17.25 -22.78
C TYR A 512 18.01 16.18 -22.60
N SER A 513 17.88 15.64 -21.38
CA SER A 513 16.88 14.64 -21.06
C SER A 513 16.05 15.04 -19.84
N LYS A 514 14.86 14.46 -19.70
CA LYS A 514 14.03 14.68 -18.51
C LYS A 514 14.75 14.25 -17.22
N ARG A 515 15.57 13.19 -17.29
CA ARG A 515 16.39 12.71 -16.17
C ARG A 515 17.46 13.72 -15.77
N SER A 516 18.16 14.33 -16.73
CA SER A 516 19.20 15.32 -16.42
C SER A 516 18.59 16.55 -15.75
N VAL A 517 17.45 17.05 -16.23
CA VAL A 517 16.71 18.16 -15.59
C VAL A 517 16.42 17.87 -14.12
N LEU A 518 15.88 16.68 -13.82
CA LEU A 518 15.57 16.26 -12.45
C LEU A 518 16.82 16.12 -11.59
N SER A 519 17.90 15.57 -12.15
CA SER A 519 19.18 15.37 -11.47
C SER A 519 19.83 16.70 -11.11
N THR A 520 19.96 17.61 -12.08
CA THR A 520 20.50 18.97 -11.88
C THR A 520 19.72 19.72 -10.81
N THR A 521 18.39 19.74 -10.94
CA THR A 521 17.52 20.47 -9.99
C THR A 521 17.67 19.95 -8.55
N ASN A 522 17.83 18.64 -8.37
CA ASN A 522 17.99 18.04 -7.04
C ASN A 522 19.41 18.08 -6.48
N SER A 523 20.41 18.28 -7.33
CA SER A 523 21.81 18.35 -6.93
C SER A 523 22.14 19.65 -6.19
N VAL A 524 21.39 20.72 -6.46
CA VAL A 524 21.39 21.94 -5.66
C VAL A 524 20.62 21.65 -4.37
N PHE A 525 21.35 21.34 -3.31
CA PHE A 525 20.77 21.02 -2.01
C PHE A 525 20.41 22.31 -1.25
N ASP A 526 19.16 22.76 -1.39
CA ASP A 526 18.61 23.95 -0.72
C ASP A 526 17.51 23.59 0.29
N PRO A 527 17.87 23.14 1.51
CA PRO A 527 16.90 22.75 2.53
C PRO A 527 16.12 23.95 3.10
N MET A 528 16.73 25.16 3.08
CA MET A 528 16.16 26.40 3.64
C MET A 528 15.30 27.17 2.63
N GLY A 529 15.43 26.88 1.34
CA GLY A 529 14.66 27.51 0.26
C GLY A 529 15.21 28.85 -0.22
N TYR A 530 16.46 29.19 0.09
CA TYR A 530 17.06 30.49 -0.27
C TYR A 530 17.08 30.75 -1.78
N VAL A 531 17.20 29.69 -2.58
CA VAL A 531 17.27 29.77 -4.05
C VAL A 531 16.07 29.09 -4.71
N SER A 532 15.02 28.84 -3.93
CA SER A 532 13.76 28.26 -4.41
C SER A 532 13.17 28.98 -5.62
N PRO A 533 13.24 30.33 -5.78
CA PRO A 533 12.77 31.02 -7.00
C PRO A 533 13.42 30.53 -8.29
N VAL A 534 14.72 30.21 -8.25
CA VAL A 534 15.46 29.73 -9.43
C VAL A 534 15.16 28.25 -9.68
N LEU A 535 15.17 27.43 -8.62
CA LEU A 535 14.85 26.00 -8.73
C LEU A 535 13.40 25.75 -9.16
N MET A 536 12.47 26.66 -8.84
CA MET A 536 11.07 26.57 -9.27
C MET A 536 10.94 26.58 -10.80
N GLN A 537 11.77 27.37 -11.49
CA GLN A 537 11.75 27.42 -12.96
C GLN A 537 12.12 26.07 -13.57
N ASN A 538 13.15 25.40 -13.03
CA ASN A 538 13.52 24.05 -13.48
C ASN A 538 12.40 23.04 -13.25
N LYS A 539 11.69 23.14 -12.12
CA LYS A 539 10.57 22.25 -11.81
C LYS A 539 9.39 22.50 -12.76
N LEU A 540 9.10 23.75 -13.11
CA LEU A 540 8.08 24.10 -14.11
C LEU A 540 8.47 23.59 -15.50
N PHE A 541 9.74 23.71 -15.88
CA PHE A 541 10.27 23.14 -17.12
C PHE A 541 10.12 21.62 -17.15
N LEU A 542 10.49 20.93 -16.06
CA LEU A 542 10.26 19.48 -15.92
C LEU A 542 8.78 19.10 -16.05
N GLN A 543 7.88 19.90 -15.45
CA GLN A 543 6.44 19.71 -15.58
C GLN A 543 5.96 19.89 -17.03
N ARG A 544 6.50 20.86 -17.76
CA ARG A 544 6.24 21.08 -19.19
C ARG A 544 6.70 19.90 -20.03
N LEU A 545 7.87 19.33 -19.77
CA LEU A 545 8.33 18.11 -20.45
C LEU A 545 7.40 16.91 -20.18
N TRP A 546 6.68 16.86 -19.04
CA TRP A 546 5.61 15.88 -18.84
C TRP A 546 4.35 16.20 -19.65
N TYR A 547 3.98 17.47 -19.82
CA TYR A 547 2.86 17.85 -20.68
C TYR A 547 3.10 17.51 -22.15
N LEU A 548 4.35 17.56 -22.59
CA LEU A 548 4.78 17.19 -23.95
C LEU A 548 5.05 15.68 -24.13
N ASP A 549 4.78 14.85 -23.11
CA ASP A 549 4.88 13.39 -23.15
C ASP A 549 6.29 12.84 -23.51
N PHE A 550 7.35 13.55 -23.11
CA PHE A 550 8.74 13.05 -23.26
C PHE A 550 8.99 11.84 -22.35
N ASN A 551 9.67 10.81 -22.85
CA ASN A 551 10.19 9.74 -21.99
C ASN A 551 11.40 10.24 -21.16
N TRP A 552 11.79 9.49 -20.11
CA TRP A 552 12.84 9.90 -19.17
C TRP A 552 14.20 10.16 -19.80
N ASP A 553 14.59 9.28 -20.72
CA ASP A 553 15.89 9.28 -21.38
C ASP A 553 15.77 9.75 -22.84
N LYS A 554 14.58 10.21 -23.27
CA LYS A 554 14.40 10.77 -24.61
C LYS A 554 15.05 12.15 -24.65
N ASP A 555 15.96 12.30 -25.61
CA ASP A 555 16.61 13.56 -25.91
C ASP A 555 15.62 14.59 -26.47
N PHE A 556 15.79 15.86 -26.09
CA PHE A 556 15.04 17.00 -26.61
C PHE A 556 15.96 18.06 -27.25
N GLU A 557 17.23 17.74 -27.52
CA GLU A 557 18.18 18.62 -28.23
C GLU A 557 17.67 19.04 -29.62
N ASP A 558 16.94 18.17 -30.33
CA ASP A 558 16.32 18.47 -31.63
C ASP A 558 15.25 19.59 -31.54
N ASP A 559 14.70 19.85 -30.35
CA ASP A 559 13.78 20.97 -30.11
C ASP A 559 14.59 22.18 -29.63
N GLY A 560 15.08 22.97 -30.60
CA GLY A 560 15.97 24.11 -30.33
C GLY A 560 15.42 25.14 -29.34
N VAL A 561 14.10 25.21 -29.15
CA VAL A 561 13.48 26.09 -28.14
C VAL A 561 13.66 25.50 -26.73
N LEU A 562 13.36 24.21 -26.55
CA LEU A 562 13.54 23.53 -25.27
C LEU A 562 15.02 23.43 -24.88
N MET A 563 15.91 23.23 -25.86
CA MET A 563 17.35 23.22 -25.68
C MET A 563 17.86 24.57 -25.17
N GLN A 564 17.50 25.68 -25.83
CA GLN A 564 17.90 27.03 -25.42
C GLN A 564 17.37 27.41 -24.03
N GLU A 565 16.10 27.06 -23.74
CA GLU A 565 15.50 27.29 -22.43
C GLU A 565 16.22 26.50 -21.34
N TRP A 566 16.56 25.23 -21.59
CA TRP A 566 17.30 24.42 -20.63
C TRP A 566 18.73 24.92 -20.41
N ASP A 567 19.43 25.32 -21.47
CA ASP A 567 20.77 25.93 -21.37
C ASP A 567 20.76 27.19 -20.50
N GLN A 568 19.73 28.05 -20.66
CA GLN A 568 19.52 29.22 -19.82
C GLN A 568 19.28 28.83 -18.35
N LEU A 569 18.42 27.84 -18.08
CA LEU A 569 18.13 27.37 -16.73
C LEU A 569 19.33 26.70 -16.04
N LEU A 570 20.15 25.98 -16.81
CA LEU A 570 21.40 25.39 -16.35
C LEU A 570 22.40 26.47 -15.94
N SER A 571 22.60 27.47 -16.81
CA SER A 571 23.45 28.63 -16.51
C SER A 571 22.97 29.40 -15.29
N ASN A 572 21.65 29.59 -15.16
CA ASN A 572 21.02 30.18 -13.98
C ASN A 572 21.39 29.43 -12.68
N CYS A 573 21.39 28.09 -12.70
CA CYS A 573 21.80 27.28 -11.55
C CYS A 573 23.29 27.46 -11.21
N GLU A 574 24.17 27.47 -12.21
CA GLU A 574 25.60 27.72 -12.01
C GLU A 574 25.87 29.08 -11.38
N THR A 575 25.21 30.12 -11.89
CA THR A 575 25.34 31.49 -11.41
C THR A 575 24.89 31.61 -9.95
N VAL A 576 23.77 30.98 -9.58
CA VAL A 576 23.29 30.99 -8.20
C VAL A 576 24.24 30.26 -7.26
N VAL A 577 24.71 29.06 -7.63
CA VAL A 577 25.58 28.25 -6.78
C VAL A 577 26.92 28.95 -6.50
N ARG A 578 27.44 29.74 -7.44
CA ARG A 578 28.70 30.47 -7.30
C ARG A 578 28.59 31.82 -6.60
N ASN A 579 27.44 32.49 -6.71
CA ASN A 579 27.33 33.91 -6.31
C ASN A 579 26.42 34.14 -5.11
N VAL A 580 25.63 33.15 -4.67
CA VAL A 580 24.78 33.30 -3.48
C VAL A 580 25.56 32.90 -2.23
N THR A 581 25.82 33.91 -1.41
CA THR A 581 26.43 33.78 -0.08
C THR A 581 25.50 34.37 0.96
N ILE A 582 25.23 33.61 2.02
CA ILE A 582 24.29 33.99 3.08
C ILE A 582 25.06 34.05 4.39
N LEU A 583 24.96 35.16 5.12
CA LEU A 583 25.52 35.26 6.47
C LEU A 583 24.92 34.16 7.36
N ARG A 584 25.73 33.45 8.14
CA ARG A 584 25.22 32.38 9.02
C ARG A 584 24.38 32.97 10.16
N GLU A 585 24.95 33.90 10.92
CA GLU A 585 24.37 34.44 12.15
C GLU A 585 22.94 34.99 11.99
N ILE A 586 22.03 34.47 12.80
CA ILE A 586 20.67 34.97 13.04
C ILE A 586 20.63 35.42 14.50
N ILE A 587 20.30 36.70 14.70
CA ILE A 587 20.13 37.29 16.03
C ILE A 587 18.67 37.06 16.45
N VAL A 588 18.47 36.42 17.60
CA VAL A 588 17.15 36.18 18.18
C VAL A 588 17.16 36.69 19.61
N ASP A 589 16.21 37.57 19.94
CA ASP A 589 15.97 38.11 21.26
C ASP A 589 14.48 37.99 21.64
N ARG A 590 14.08 38.55 22.79
CA ARG A 590 12.69 38.49 23.27
C ARG A 590 11.71 39.33 22.45
N ASN A 591 12.20 40.32 21.71
CA ASN A 591 11.40 41.25 20.91
C ASN A 591 11.37 40.86 19.43
N THR A 592 12.08 39.80 19.04
CA THR A 592 12.10 39.27 17.69
C THR A 592 10.69 38.98 17.16
N GLU A 593 10.41 39.43 15.94
CA GLU A 593 9.14 39.26 15.23
C GLU A 593 9.30 38.30 14.04
N ILE A 594 8.27 37.51 13.76
CA ILE A 594 8.24 36.58 12.63
C ILE A 594 7.27 37.12 11.58
N HIS A 595 7.77 37.39 10.38
CA HIS A 595 7.00 37.90 9.25
C HIS A 595 6.92 36.86 8.15
N VAL A 596 5.72 36.38 7.86
CA VAL A 596 5.46 35.37 6.82
C VAL A 596 4.74 36.04 5.66
N PHE A 597 5.38 36.08 4.50
CA PHE A 597 4.77 36.56 3.27
C PHE A 597 4.32 35.37 2.43
N CYS A 598 3.10 35.42 1.91
CA CYS A 598 2.49 34.35 1.14
C CYS A 598 2.02 34.87 -0.22
N ASP A 599 2.11 34.03 -1.24
CA ASP A 599 1.65 34.34 -2.59
C ASP A 599 1.31 33.07 -3.39
N ALA A 600 0.44 33.20 -4.40
CA ALA A 600 0.12 32.17 -5.36
C ALA A 600 -0.13 32.69 -6.78
N SER A 601 0.50 32.03 -7.76
CA SER A 601 0.26 32.24 -9.17
C SER A 601 -0.62 31.13 -9.78
N SER A 602 -0.85 31.22 -11.10
CA SER A 602 -1.56 30.19 -11.85
C SER A 602 -0.79 28.86 -11.94
N THR A 603 0.52 28.87 -11.67
CA THR A 603 1.44 27.73 -11.84
C THR A 603 2.04 27.23 -10.52
N SER A 604 2.22 28.09 -9.52
CA SER A 604 2.87 27.76 -8.25
C SER A 604 2.31 28.58 -7.08
N TYR A 605 2.65 28.21 -5.85
CA TYR A 605 2.29 28.93 -4.64
C TYR A 605 3.36 28.72 -3.58
N GLY A 606 3.51 29.64 -2.63
CA GLY A 606 4.57 29.54 -1.63
C GLY A 606 4.54 30.58 -0.54
N ALA A 607 5.48 30.47 0.39
CA ALA A 607 5.69 31.43 1.46
C ALA A 607 7.18 31.65 1.73
N CYS A 608 7.55 32.85 2.15
CA CYS A 608 8.86 33.20 2.69
C CYS A 608 8.73 33.82 4.08
N ILE A 609 9.71 33.55 4.94
CA ILE A 609 9.67 33.87 6.36
C ILE A 609 10.91 34.67 6.72
N TYR A 610 10.66 35.85 7.28
CA TYR A 610 11.67 36.78 7.74
C TYR A 610 11.61 36.86 9.26
N ILE A 611 12.79 37.05 9.84
CA ILE A 611 12.95 37.43 11.23
C ILE A 611 13.30 38.90 11.28
N LEU A 612 12.56 39.66 12.05
CA LEU A 612 12.76 41.08 12.28
C LEU A 612 13.15 41.31 13.75
N ASN A 613 14.31 41.91 13.97
CA ASN A 613 14.62 42.55 15.25
C ASN A 613 14.25 44.03 15.14
N PRO A 614 13.24 44.49 15.89
CA PRO A 614 12.76 45.85 15.78
C PRO A 614 13.82 46.85 16.24
N PRO A 615 13.75 48.11 15.75
CA PRO A 615 14.70 49.15 16.15
C PRO A 615 14.66 49.39 17.67
N ILE A 616 15.86 49.43 18.29
CA ILE A 616 16.02 49.55 19.75
C ILE A 616 15.72 50.98 20.22
N ASN A 617 16.12 51.99 19.44
CA ASN A 617 15.98 53.42 19.75
C ASN A 617 15.35 54.19 18.58
N LEU A 618 14.95 55.44 18.84
CA LEU A 618 14.30 56.32 17.85
C LEU A 618 15.11 56.54 16.57
N ASP A 619 16.44 56.42 16.64
CA ASP A 619 17.40 56.70 15.55
C ASP A 619 17.99 55.44 14.88
N SER A 620 17.71 54.24 15.41
CA SER A 620 18.20 52.98 14.84
C SER A 620 17.20 52.39 13.86
N LYS A 621 17.66 51.71 12.81
CA LYS A 621 16.80 50.85 11.96
C LYS A 621 16.73 49.43 12.54
N GLY A 622 15.62 48.75 12.31
CA GLY A 622 15.51 47.32 12.58
C GLY A 622 16.41 46.49 11.66
N ASN A 623 16.54 45.21 11.95
CA ASN A 623 17.27 44.25 11.11
C ASN A 623 16.35 43.11 10.70
N SER A 624 16.16 42.93 9.40
CA SER A 624 15.33 41.88 8.82
C SER A 624 16.17 40.93 7.97
N LYS A 625 15.93 39.62 8.13
CA LYS A 625 16.67 38.59 7.40
C LYS A 625 15.73 37.47 6.96
N LEU A 626 15.86 37.03 5.71
CA LEU A 626 15.21 35.82 5.21
C LEU A 626 15.77 34.60 5.94
N VAL A 627 14.89 33.80 6.56
CA VAL A 627 15.29 32.62 7.34
C VAL A 627 14.83 31.34 6.68
N PHE A 628 13.67 31.33 6.04
CA PHE A 628 13.16 30.16 5.35
C PHE A 628 12.22 30.54 4.22
N ALA A 629 12.23 29.79 3.12
CA ALA A 629 11.24 29.92 2.07
C ALA A 629 10.80 28.56 1.52
N LYS A 630 9.57 28.51 1.00
CA LYS A 630 9.00 27.30 0.42
C LYS A 630 8.08 27.61 -0.73
N GLY A 631 8.45 27.16 -1.92
CA GLY A 631 7.58 27.13 -3.08
C GLY A 631 7.11 25.71 -3.42
N LYS A 632 5.88 25.60 -3.93
CA LYS A 632 5.29 24.37 -4.49
C LYS A 632 4.66 24.63 -5.84
N ILE A 633 4.73 23.63 -6.72
CA ILE A 633 4.01 23.67 -8.00
C ILE A 633 2.52 23.36 -7.74
N LYS A 634 1.63 24.02 -8.48
CA LYS A 634 0.21 23.70 -8.50
C LYS A 634 -0.02 22.24 -8.93
N PRO A 635 -0.72 21.42 -8.13
CA PRO A 635 -1.05 20.04 -8.50
C PRO A 635 -1.95 19.96 -9.73
N LYS A 636 -1.73 18.94 -10.57
CA LYS A 636 -2.57 18.64 -11.73
C LYS A 636 -3.90 18.03 -11.26
N ASN A 637 -4.98 18.82 -11.29
CA ASN A 637 -6.34 18.27 -11.18
C ASN A 637 -6.91 18.06 -12.58
N THR A 638 -7.48 16.90 -12.86
CA THR A 638 -8.16 16.58 -14.15
C THR A 638 -9.47 17.36 -14.36
N VAL A 639 -9.80 18.27 -13.44
CA VAL A 639 -10.93 19.20 -13.52
C VAL A 639 -10.35 20.55 -13.14
N ASP A 640 -9.92 21.34 -14.14
CA ASP A 640 -9.23 22.63 -13.96
C ASP A 640 -10.07 23.70 -13.22
N ASN A 641 -11.34 23.42 -12.91
CA ASN A 641 -12.30 24.39 -12.36
C ASN A 641 -12.30 24.51 -10.82
N ASP A 642 -11.54 23.70 -10.06
CA ASP A 642 -11.64 23.71 -8.58
C ASP A 642 -10.58 24.54 -7.83
N ASN A 643 -9.45 24.91 -8.46
CA ASN A 643 -8.36 25.66 -7.82
C ASN A 643 -8.26 27.09 -8.38
N THR A 644 -9.15 27.97 -7.93
CA THR A 644 -9.07 29.42 -8.21
C THR A 644 -7.84 30.04 -7.55
N ILE A 645 -7.35 31.17 -8.04
CA ILE A 645 -6.20 31.89 -7.46
C ILE A 645 -6.39 32.14 -5.95
N PRO A 646 -7.55 32.65 -5.46
CA PRO A 646 -7.77 32.82 -4.02
C PRO A 646 -7.66 31.52 -3.19
N LYS A 647 -8.03 30.36 -3.75
CA LYS A 647 -7.85 29.07 -3.07
C LYS A 647 -6.39 28.63 -3.00
N LEU A 648 -5.60 28.99 -4.01
CA LEU A 648 -4.15 28.76 -4.00
C LEU A 648 -3.46 29.72 -3.03
N GLU A 649 -3.86 30.99 -3.00
CA GLU A 649 -3.41 31.97 -2.01
C GLU A 649 -3.68 31.51 -0.57
N LEU A 650 -4.91 31.03 -0.30
CA LEU A 650 -5.25 30.43 1.00
C LEU A 650 -4.39 29.20 1.31
N THR A 651 -3.98 28.44 0.28
CA THR A 651 -3.09 27.29 0.45
C THR A 651 -1.65 27.73 0.71
N ALA A 652 -1.19 28.83 0.09
CA ALA A 652 0.09 29.48 0.39
C ALA A 652 0.14 29.93 1.85
N MET A 653 -0.91 30.60 2.34
CA MET A 653 -1.04 30.98 3.75
C MET A 653 -1.03 29.78 4.70
N LEU A 654 -1.65 28.65 4.33
CA LEU A 654 -1.56 27.42 5.12
C LEU A 654 -0.14 26.86 5.18
N VAL A 655 0.61 26.92 4.07
CA VAL A 655 2.03 26.54 4.07
C VAL A 655 2.82 27.45 5.00
N GLY A 656 2.66 28.77 4.87
CA GLY A 656 3.30 29.75 5.74
C GLY A 656 2.99 29.52 7.22
N ALA A 657 1.71 29.37 7.58
CA ALA A 657 1.29 29.14 8.96
C ALA A 657 1.89 27.86 9.57
N ARG A 658 1.94 26.75 8.82
CA ARG A 658 2.57 25.52 9.33
C ARG A 658 4.07 25.66 9.56
N LEU A 659 4.75 26.45 8.73
CA LEU A 659 6.19 26.69 8.86
C LEU A 659 6.54 27.56 10.09
N VAL A 660 5.63 28.44 10.53
CA VAL A 660 5.83 29.23 11.77
C VAL A 660 6.06 28.32 12.97
N GLY A 661 5.24 27.27 13.13
CA GLY A 661 5.38 26.33 14.25
C GLY A 661 6.76 25.66 14.28
N LEU A 662 7.33 25.36 13.11
CA LEU A 662 8.69 24.81 13.00
C LEU A 662 9.75 25.84 13.41
N ILE A 663 9.62 27.09 12.95
CA ILE A 663 10.57 28.17 13.24
C ILE A 663 10.54 28.56 14.71
N GLN A 664 9.36 28.81 15.29
CA GLN A 664 9.21 29.12 16.72
C GLN A 664 9.84 28.01 17.59
N SER A 665 9.55 26.74 17.27
CA SER A 665 10.11 25.60 18.00
C SER A 665 11.63 25.48 17.83
N SER A 666 12.17 25.85 16.66
CA SER A 666 13.61 25.76 16.39
C SER A 666 14.39 26.88 17.06
N LEU A 667 13.87 28.09 17.03
CA LEU A 667 14.55 29.29 17.51
C LEU A 667 14.26 29.63 18.97
N ALA A 668 13.47 28.79 19.65
CA ALA A 668 13.01 29.01 21.03
C ALA A 668 12.34 30.38 21.24
N ILE A 669 11.62 30.86 20.22
CA ILE A 669 10.79 32.06 20.29
C ILE A 669 9.46 31.67 20.95
N ASP A 670 9.03 32.44 21.95
CA ASP A 670 7.79 32.17 22.68
C ASP A 670 6.60 32.07 21.74
N LYS A 671 5.76 31.05 21.95
CA LYS A 671 4.59 30.78 21.11
C LYS A 671 3.61 31.94 21.19
N CYS A 672 3.16 32.40 20.02
CA CYS A 672 2.00 33.29 19.79
C CYS A 672 2.19 34.80 20.03
N ASN A 673 3.41 35.30 20.29
CA ASN A 673 3.68 36.74 20.29
C ASN A 673 4.48 37.14 19.02
N ASN A 674 4.11 38.27 18.41
CA ASN A 674 4.81 38.90 17.27
C ASN A 674 4.90 38.07 15.97
N VAL A 675 3.85 37.31 15.62
CA VAL A 675 3.75 36.64 14.31
C VAL A 675 2.83 37.43 13.38
N TYR A 676 3.34 37.83 12.21
CA TYR A 676 2.58 38.53 11.18
C TYR A 676 2.47 37.67 9.93
N LEU A 677 1.24 37.47 9.43
CA LEU A 677 0.98 36.80 8.17
C LEU A 677 0.53 37.82 7.13
N TRP A 678 1.31 37.97 6.07
CA TRP A 678 1.13 38.93 4.99
C TRP A 678 0.61 38.25 3.73
N SER A 679 -0.40 38.86 3.10
CA SER A 679 -0.89 38.48 1.77
C SER A 679 -1.43 39.71 1.05
N ASP A 680 -1.31 39.74 -0.27
CA ASP A 680 -1.93 40.77 -1.12
C ASP A 680 -3.38 40.42 -1.51
N ALA A 681 -3.81 39.19 -1.23
CA ALA A 681 -5.16 38.71 -1.52
C ALA A 681 -6.15 39.06 -0.40
N LEU A 682 -6.78 40.23 -0.48
CA LEU A 682 -7.80 40.69 0.48
C LEU A 682 -8.92 39.66 0.73
N VAL A 683 -9.31 38.89 -0.29
CA VAL A 683 -10.31 37.82 -0.18
C VAL A 683 -9.89 36.74 0.83
N VAL A 684 -8.60 36.40 0.87
CA VAL A 684 -8.06 35.40 1.79
C VAL A 684 -8.04 35.94 3.21
N LEU A 685 -7.61 37.19 3.39
CA LEU A 685 -7.64 37.87 4.70
C LEU A 685 -9.07 37.97 5.25
N GLN A 686 -10.04 38.26 4.38
CA GLN A 686 -11.46 38.29 4.75
C GLN A 686 -11.97 36.89 5.15
N TRP A 687 -11.63 35.83 4.41
CA TRP A 687 -11.99 34.46 4.80
C TRP A 687 -11.39 34.04 6.14
N LEU A 688 -10.13 34.43 6.41
CA LEU A 688 -9.46 34.12 7.67
C LEU A 688 -10.08 34.86 8.86
N SER A 689 -10.73 35.99 8.61
CA SER A 689 -11.39 36.82 9.62
C SER A 689 -12.87 36.50 9.81
N SER A 690 -13.52 35.92 8.80
CA SER A 690 -14.94 35.58 8.84
C SER A 690 -15.22 34.36 9.75
N PRO A 691 -16.23 34.41 10.62
CA PRO A 691 -16.74 33.23 11.31
C PRO A 691 -17.53 32.31 10.37
N ASP A 692 -18.18 32.88 9.35
CA ASP A 692 -19.07 32.18 8.43
C ASP A 692 -18.38 31.94 7.08
N ILE A 693 -18.19 30.67 6.73
CA ILE A 693 -17.53 30.24 5.49
C ILE A 693 -18.33 29.09 4.87
N ASP A 694 -19.01 29.36 3.75
CA ASP A 694 -19.88 28.39 3.07
C ASP A 694 -19.12 27.25 2.37
N SER A 695 -17.86 27.48 2.00
CA SER A 695 -17.04 26.50 1.27
C SER A 695 -16.28 25.58 2.22
N ALA A 696 -16.61 24.28 2.21
CA ALA A 696 -15.91 23.27 3.01
C ALA A 696 -14.38 23.21 2.75
N TYR A 697 -13.93 23.55 1.52
CA TYR A 697 -12.50 23.61 1.18
C TYR A 697 -11.80 24.77 1.90
N VAL A 698 -12.43 25.94 1.87
CA VAL A 698 -11.92 27.17 2.51
C VAL A 698 -11.97 27.01 4.02
N HIS A 699 -13.12 26.58 4.56
CA HIS A 699 -13.34 26.41 5.99
C HIS A 699 -12.28 25.50 6.64
N ARG A 700 -11.99 24.31 6.05
CA ARG A 700 -10.97 23.40 6.60
C ARG A 700 -9.56 24.01 6.62
N ARG A 701 -9.20 24.82 5.62
CA ARG A 701 -7.89 25.48 5.56
C ARG A 701 -7.81 26.63 6.54
N VAL A 702 -8.89 27.42 6.67
CA VAL A 702 -8.98 28.48 7.66
C VAL A 702 -8.86 27.92 9.07
N VAL A 703 -9.56 26.82 9.39
CA VAL A 703 -9.40 26.13 10.69
C VAL A 703 -7.96 25.67 10.88
N ALA A 704 -7.35 25.02 9.88
CA ALA A 704 -5.96 24.56 9.98
C ALA A 704 -4.94 25.71 10.12
N ILE A 705 -5.20 26.88 9.52
CA ILE A 705 -4.35 28.08 9.69
C ILE A 705 -4.51 28.63 11.11
N ARG A 706 -5.75 28.76 11.60
CA ARG A 706 -6.05 29.20 12.97
C ARG A 706 -5.45 28.29 14.03
N GLU A 707 -5.47 26.97 13.80
CA GLU A 707 -4.85 25.97 14.67
C GLU A 707 -3.31 26.01 14.63
N ALA A 708 -2.73 26.27 13.45
CA ALA A 708 -1.28 26.30 13.28
C ALA A 708 -0.63 27.55 13.93
N CYS A 709 -1.29 28.71 13.81
CA CYS A 709 -0.80 29.99 14.35
C CYS A 709 -1.91 30.74 15.09
N PRO A 710 -2.33 30.27 16.27
CA PRO A 710 -3.33 30.97 17.06
C PRO A 710 -2.81 32.37 17.45
N GLY A 711 -3.60 33.42 17.18
CA GLY A 711 -3.24 34.80 17.54
C GLY A 711 -2.26 35.50 16.58
N ALA A 712 -1.93 34.93 15.42
CA ALA A 712 -1.14 35.66 14.42
C ALA A 712 -1.91 36.88 13.86
N ILE A 713 -1.17 37.96 13.62
CA ILE A 713 -1.70 39.22 13.09
C ILE A 713 -1.74 39.12 11.57
N LEU A 714 -2.93 39.28 10.98
CA LEU A 714 -3.09 39.24 9.54
C LEU A 714 -2.92 40.65 8.97
N MET A 715 -2.02 40.79 8.01
CA MET A 715 -1.70 42.07 7.38
C MET A 715 -1.80 41.98 5.86
N HIS A 716 -2.23 43.07 5.24
CA HIS A 716 -2.20 43.21 3.79
C HIS A 716 -0.86 43.78 3.34
N VAL A 717 -0.30 43.26 2.24
CA VAL A 717 0.89 43.81 1.56
C VAL A 717 0.54 44.12 0.11
N LYS A 718 1.07 45.20 -0.45
CA LYS A 718 0.93 45.46 -1.89
C LYS A 718 1.73 44.42 -2.67
N SER A 719 1.21 43.91 -3.80
CA SER A 719 1.90 42.88 -4.60
C SER A 719 3.35 43.24 -4.96
N LEU A 720 3.62 44.51 -5.32
CA LEU A 720 4.99 44.99 -5.64
C LEU A 720 5.96 44.91 -4.46
N ASP A 721 5.44 44.97 -3.23
CA ASP A 721 6.19 44.86 -1.99
C ASP A 721 6.10 43.43 -1.41
N ASN A 722 5.48 42.46 -2.08
CA ASN A 722 5.36 41.09 -1.59
C ASN A 722 6.59 40.27 -2.02
N PRO A 723 7.52 39.89 -1.12
CA PRO A 723 8.65 39.06 -1.50
C PRO A 723 8.24 37.64 -1.94
N ALA A 724 7.04 37.16 -1.57
CA ALA A 724 6.58 35.83 -1.97
C ALA A 724 6.24 35.74 -3.47
N ASP A 725 5.94 36.87 -4.13
CA ASP A 725 5.75 36.96 -5.59
C ASP A 725 7.02 36.49 -6.36
N ILE A 726 8.21 36.65 -5.75
CA ILE A 726 9.49 36.20 -6.32
C ILE A 726 9.54 34.66 -6.39
N ILE A 727 8.85 33.95 -5.51
CA ILE A 727 8.77 32.47 -5.51
C ILE A 727 7.85 31.97 -6.63
N THR A 728 6.76 32.69 -6.88
CA THR A 728 5.67 32.22 -7.72
C THR A 728 5.80 32.66 -9.18
N ARG A 729 6.71 33.60 -9.46
CA ARG A 729 6.97 34.17 -10.79
C ARG A 729 8.40 33.90 -11.28
N PRO A 730 8.63 33.87 -12.61
CA PRO A 730 9.98 33.77 -13.17
C PRO A 730 10.86 34.95 -12.75
N VAL A 731 12.13 34.67 -12.46
CA VAL A 731 13.14 35.66 -12.05
C VAL A 731 14.33 35.67 -12.98
N GLN A 732 14.87 36.86 -13.25
CA GLN A 732 16.17 37.03 -13.88
C GLN A 732 17.26 36.89 -12.81
N VAL A 733 18.14 35.89 -12.94
CA VAL A 733 19.07 35.49 -11.87
C VAL A 733 20.01 36.61 -11.42
N ASP A 734 20.57 37.38 -12.34
CA ASP A 734 21.49 38.48 -12.00
C ASP A 734 20.82 39.56 -11.13
N LYS A 735 19.52 39.79 -11.36
CA LYS A 735 18.71 40.71 -10.55
C LYS A 735 18.30 40.06 -9.23
N PHE A 736 17.93 38.78 -9.26
CA PHE A 736 17.53 38.02 -8.08
C PHE A 736 18.62 37.98 -7.00
N ILE A 737 19.87 37.72 -7.39
CA ILE A 737 20.99 37.65 -6.44
C ILE A 737 21.16 38.97 -5.68
N LYS A 738 20.90 40.11 -6.33
CA LYS A 738 21.01 41.46 -5.74
C LYS A 738 19.67 42.03 -5.25
N ASN A 739 18.63 41.19 -5.12
CA ASN A 739 17.29 41.66 -4.80
C ASN A 739 17.10 41.82 -3.29
N ASP A 740 17.19 43.06 -2.79
CA ASP A 740 16.97 43.37 -1.37
C ASP A 740 15.58 42.96 -0.86
N LEU A 741 14.54 43.04 -1.69
CA LEU A 741 13.19 42.60 -1.32
C LEU A 741 13.20 41.10 -0.95
N TRP A 742 13.94 40.27 -1.68
CA TRP A 742 14.06 38.84 -1.38
C TRP A 742 14.89 38.58 -0.11
N TRP A 743 16.05 39.22 0.03
CA TRP A 743 16.97 38.88 1.12
C TRP A 743 16.62 39.53 2.46
N ARG A 744 16.02 40.71 2.43
CA ARG A 744 15.73 41.55 3.61
C ARG A 744 14.24 41.83 3.81
N GLY A 745 13.40 41.51 2.84
CA GLY A 745 11.99 41.89 2.85
C GLY A 745 11.79 43.35 2.44
N PRO A 746 10.57 43.88 2.59
CA PRO A 746 10.26 45.25 2.19
C PRO A 746 11.05 46.28 3.02
N ASN A 747 11.51 47.37 2.39
CA ASN A 747 12.33 48.37 3.08
C ASN A 747 11.61 49.02 4.28
N TRP A 748 10.29 49.17 4.22
CA TRP A 748 9.49 49.69 5.33
C TRP A 748 9.42 48.73 6.52
N LEU A 749 9.73 47.44 6.35
CA LEU A 749 9.65 46.44 7.41
C LEU A 749 10.64 46.72 8.55
N ILE A 750 11.80 47.30 8.22
CA ILE A 750 12.83 47.69 9.20
C ILE A 750 12.60 49.08 9.81
N GLU A 751 11.54 49.78 9.38
CA GLU A 751 11.11 51.03 9.97
C GLU A 751 10.14 50.79 11.15
N LYS A 752 9.76 51.88 11.83
CA LYS A 752 8.77 51.81 12.92
C LYS A 752 7.42 51.35 12.36
N LYS A 753 6.68 50.55 13.14
CA LYS A 753 5.36 50.02 12.75
C LYS A 753 4.37 51.09 12.26
N ASN A 754 4.41 52.29 12.83
CA ASN A 754 3.56 53.41 12.41
C ASN A 754 3.82 53.88 10.97
N ASN A 755 5.01 53.58 10.42
CA ASN A 755 5.39 53.92 9.05
C ASN A 755 5.10 52.79 8.06
N TRP A 756 4.65 51.63 8.54
CA TRP A 756 4.25 50.55 7.65
C TRP A 756 3.07 51.03 6.79
N PRO A 757 2.88 50.50 5.58
CA PRO A 757 1.74 50.85 4.75
C PRO A 757 0.45 50.35 5.40
N ILE A 758 -0.16 51.17 6.27
CA ILE A 758 -1.41 50.87 6.97
C ILE A 758 -2.56 50.90 5.97
N GLN A 759 -3.40 49.85 5.98
CA GLN A 759 -4.79 49.95 5.54
C GLN A 759 -5.70 49.47 6.68
N GLU A 760 -6.88 50.08 6.77
CA GLU A 760 -7.76 50.36 7.93
C GLU A 760 -8.27 49.18 8.79
N VAL A 761 -7.82 47.94 8.59
CA VAL A 761 -8.39 46.79 9.31
C VAL A 761 -7.30 45.85 9.81
N GLU A 762 -7.02 45.90 11.12
CA GLU A 762 -6.34 44.82 11.81
C GLU A 762 -7.29 43.62 11.89
N TYR A 763 -6.95 42.56 11.16
CA TYR A 763 -7.68 41.31 11.19
C TYR A 763 -7.00 40.38 12.20
N ASN A 764 -7.58 40.23 13.39
CA ASN A 764 -7.06 39.28 14.37
C ASN A 764 -7.57 37.87 14.06
N LEU A 765 -6.66 36.89 13.97
CA LEU A 765 -6.97 35.47 14.08
C LEU A 765 -7.42 35.16 15.51
N SER A 766 -8.59 35.67 15.89
CA SER A 766 -9.26 35.22 17.11
C SER A 766 -9.67 33.76 16.88
N PRO A 767 -9.46 32.85 17.85
CA PRO A 767 -10.16 31.58 17.79
C PRO A 767 -11.65 31.88 17.63
N PRO A 768 -12.42 31.10 16.85
CA PRO A 768 -13.87 31.16 17.02
C PRO A 768 -14.09 30.98 18.52
N LEU A 769 -14.78 31.91 19.16
CA LEU A 769 -15.28 31.71 20.51
C LEU A 769 -15.92 30.33 20.49
N VAL A 770 -15.22 29.35 21.05
CA VAL A 770 -15.87 28.18 21.59
C VAL A 770 -16.74 28.82 22.64
N ASN A 771 -18.01 29.05 22.30
CA ASN A 771 -19.03 29.23 23.29
C ASN A 771 -19.05 27.91 24.05
N MET A 772 -18.14 27.82 25.02
CA MET A 772 -18.26 26.99 26.18
C MET A 772 -19.32 27.66 27.06
N GLN A 773 -20.51 27.92 26.49
CA GLN A 773 -21.71 27.98 27.28
C GLN A 773 -22.03 26.51 27.55
N SER A 774 -21.58 26.09 28.73
CA SER A 774 -22.40 25.25 29.61
C SER A 774 -23.86 25.29 29.17
N ILE A 775 -24.32 24.22 28.52
CA ILE A 775 -25.74 23.99 28.32
C ILE A 775 -26.29 23.57 29.69
N ASN A 776 -26.45 24.56 30.57
CA ASN A 776 -27.48 24.55 31.59
C ASN A 776 -28.80 24.85 30.84
N ILE A 777 -29.45 23.82 30.30
CA ILE A 777 -30.87 23.91 29.99
C ILE A 777 -31.62 23.43 31.23
N ASN A 778 -31.90 24.39 32.12
CA ASN A 778 -33.06 24.33 32.97
C ASN A 778 -33.97 25.48 32.51
N ILE A 779 -34.87 25.20 31.57
CA ILE A 779 -36.13 25.93 31.46
C ILE A 779 -37.23 24.91 31.16
N ALA A 780 -38.02 24.66 32.20
CA ALA A 780 -39.34 24.11 32.14
C ALA A 780 -40.23 24.93 31.18
N ILE A 781 -41.08 24.26 30.42
CA ILE A 781 -42.53 24.21 30.68
C ILE A 781 -43.11 23.25 29.65
N VAL A 782 -43.43 22.06 30.15
CA VAL A 782 -44.50 21.22 29.65
C VAL A 782 -45.78 22.06 29.74
N LYS A 783 -46.28 22.51 28.60
CA LYS A 783 -47.69 22.84 28.42
C LYS A 783 -48.18 22.13 27.17
N GLU A 784 -48.91 21.06 27.46
CA GLU A 784 -50.07 20.55 26.73
C GLU A 784 -50.16 20.88 25.23
N PHE A 785 -50.03 19.83 24.43
CA PHE A 785 -50.92 19.66 23.28
C PHE A 785 -51.52 18.26 23.34
N GLU A 786 -52.71 18.18 23.93
CA GLU A 786 -53.69 17.18 23.53
C GLU A 786 -54.01 17.41 22.05
N ILE A 787 -53.67 16.44 21.19
CA ILE A 787 -54.29 16.34 19.88
C ILE A 787 -54.95 14.97 19.81
N SER A 788 -56.24 14.97 20.08
CA SER A 788 -57.15 13.85 19.84
C SER A 788 -57.24 13.60 18.32
N PHE A 789 -56.66 12.50 17.84
CA PHE A 789 -56.97 11.97 16.50
C PHE A 789 -57.82 10.72 16.63
N ASN A 790 -59.06 10.84 16.14
CA ASN A 790 -60.06 9.80 16.17
C ASN A 790 -59.88 8.89 14.94
N PHE A 791 -59.04 7.85 15.04
CA PHE A 791 -58.89 6.83 13.99
C PHE A 791 -59.71 5.58 14.34
N LYS A 792 -60.57 5.14 13.43
CA LYS A 792 -61.47 3.98 13.58
C LYS A 792 -60.79 2.61 13.32
N ASP A 793 -59.46 2.54 13.39
CA ASP A 793 -58.70 1.36 12.97
C ASP A 793 -58.06 0.67 14.19
N GLU A 794 -58.52 -0.54 14.52
CA GLU A 794 -58.08 -1.33 15.69
C GLU A 794 -56.57 -1.64 15.67
N SER A 795 -55.95 -1.63 14.49
CA SER A 795 -54.51 -1.85 14.31
C SER A 795 -53.64 -0.70 14.84
N ILE A 796 -54.19 0.53 14.95
CA ILE A 796 -53.49 1.74 15.42
C ILE A 796 -53.68 1.94 16.94
N GLN A 797 -54.75 1.41 17.54
CA GLN A 797 -54.93 1.42 19.01
C GLN A 797 -53.83 0.63 19.73
N THR A 798 -53.35 -0.46 19.14
CA THR A 798 -52.21 -1.25 19.67
C THR A 798 -50.90 -0.46 19.60
N LEU A 799 -50.75 0.44 18.63
CA LEU A 799 -49.59 1.34 18.50
C LEU A 799 -49.65 2.53 19.47
N LEU A 800 -50.83 3.00 19.87
CA LEU A 800 -51.01 4.08 20.85
C LEU A 800 -50.60 3.67 22.27
N GLN A 801 -50.75 2.40 22.66
CA GLN A 801 -50.22 1.88 23.92
C GLN A 801 -48.67 1.81 23.96
N ILE A 802 -48.00 1.84 22.79
CA ILE A 802 -46.53 1.83 22.69
C ILE A 802 -45.94 3.20 23.10
N SER A 803 -46.71 4.29 23.03
CA SER A 803 -46.29 5.63 23.47
C SER A 803 -45.98 5.73 24.98
N MET A 804 -46.46 4.78 25.79
CA MET A 804 -46.16 4.72 27.22
C MET A 804 -44.77 4.15 27.51
N VAL A 805 -44.18 3.39 26.58
CA VAL A 805 -42.82 2.84 26.71
C VAL A 805 -41.75 3.89 26.38
N ASP A 806 -42.09 4.86 25.52
CA ASP A 806 -41.18 5.94 25.10
C ASP A 806 -40.82 6.91 26.26
N ARG A 807 -41.57 6.89 27.37
CA ARG A 807 -41.31 7.73 28.56
C ARG A 807 -40.20 7.21 29.49
N CYS A 808 -39.70 5.99 29.33
CA CYS A 808 -38.78 5.39 30.31
C CYS A 808 -37.40 4.99 29.79
N ILE A 809 -37.06 5.30 28.53
CA ILE A 809 -35.69 5.10 27.99
C ILE A 809 -35.00 6.46 27.87
N GLU A 810 -34.97 7.25 28.95
CA GLU A 810 -33.98 8.30 29.13
C GLU A 810 -32.73 7.68 29.79
N LEU A 811 -31.89 7.03 28.98
CA LEU A 811 -30.55 6.64 29.41
C LEU A 811 -29.58 7.78 29.08
N ARG A 812 -28.98 8.31 30.14
CA ARG A 812 -27.98 9.38 30.09
C ARG A 812 -26.72 8.94 29.34
N GLU A 813 -26.19 9.88 28.57
CA GLU A 813 -24.84 10.01 28.00
C GLU A 813 -24.29 8.97 26.99
N ASN A 814 -24.95 7.84 26.68
CA ASN A 814 -24.51 6.97 25.57
C ASN A 814 -25.68 6.33 24.81
N SER A 815 -25.69 6.45 23.47
CA SER A 815 -26.69 5.81 22.60
C SER A 815 -26.68 4.29 22.77
N ILE A 816 -27.86 3.69 22.95
CA ILE A 816 -28.03 2.23 22.96
C ILE A 816 -27.50 1.59 21.68
N LEU A 817 -27.39 2.33 20.56
CA LEU A 817 -26.94 1.79 19.28
C LEU A 817 -25.41 1.74 19.11
N ASN A 818 -24.64 2.21 20.09
CA ASN A 818 -23.17 2.23 20.01
C ASN A 818 -22.55 0.82 19.98
N PHE A 819 -23.23 -0.22 20.47
CA PHE A 819 -22.70 -1.59 20.41
C PHE A 819 -22.60 -2.15 18.97
N PHE A 820 -23.23 -1.52 17.99
CA PHE A 820 -23.11 -1.91 16.58
C PHE A 820 -21.68 -1.72 16.02
N ASP A 821 -20.79 -1.00 16.72
CA ASP A 821 -19.38 -0.88 16.36
C ASP A 821 -18.54 -2.13 16.68
N THR A 822 -19.04 -3.01 17.55
CA THR A 822 -18.26 -4.15 18.09
C THR A 822 -18.69 -5.52 17.54
N TYR A 823 -19.95 -5.68 17.14
CA TYR A 823 -20.49 -6.98 16.72
C TYR A 823 -21.15 -6.94 15.31
N ASP A 824 -21.17 -8.09 14.62
CA ASP A 824 -21.85 -8.27 13.33
C ASP A 824 -23.33 -7.85 13.41
N PHE A 825 -23.86 -7.28 12.32
CA PHE A 825 -25.20 -6.68 12.26
C PHE A 825 -26.29 -7.64 12.77
N THR A 826 -26.21 -8.92 12.40
CA THR A 826 -27.18 -9.94 12.81
C THR A 826 -27.14 -10.19 14.32
N ARG A 827 -25.94 -10.25 14.90
CA ARG A 827 -25.75 -10.47 16.34
C ARG A 827 -26.21 -9.25 17.13
N SER A 828 -25.84 -8.06 16.68
CA SER A 828 -26.26 -6.77 17.25
C SER A 828 -27.79 -6.63 17.23
N MET A 829 -28.45 -6.98 16.13
CA MET A 829 -29.91 -6.96 16.04
C MET A 829 -30.59 -7.93 17.02
N ARG A 830 -30.03 -9.12 17.25
CA ARG A 830 -30.56 -10.06 18.25
C ARG A 830 -30.47 -9.51 19.68
N VAL A 831 -29.36 -8.85 20.01
CA VAL A 831 -29.18 -8.18 21.31
C VAL A 831 -30.23 -7.06 21.46
N LEU A 832 -30.42 -6.24 20.43
CA LEU A 832 -31.42 -5.16 20.46
C LEU A 832 -32.85 -5.70 20.69
N ILE A 833 -33.21 -6.79 20.01
CA ILE A 833 -34.50 -7.48 20.21
C ILE A 833 -34.64 -7.95 21.67
N TYR A 834 -33.58 -8.52 22.26
CA TYR A 834 -33.60 -8.97 23.65
C TYR A 834 -33.75 -7.79 24.62
N VAL A 835 -33.05 -6.67 24.38
CA VAL A 835 -33.15 -5.48 25.22
C VAL A 835 -34.55 -4.88 25.18
N PHE A 836 -35.16 -4.76 23.99
CA PHE A 836 -36.54 -4.29 23.88
C PHE A 836 -37.54 -5.25 24.53
N ARG A 837 -37.29 -6.56 24.43
CA ARG A 837 -38.10 -7.58 25.13
C ARG A 837 -37.99 -7.44 26.65
N LEU A 838 -36.77 -7.27 27.16
CA LEU A 838 -36.51 -7.10 28.59
C LEU A 838 -37.15 -5.81 29.12
N ALA A 839 -36.98 -4.69 28.41
CA ALA A 839 -37.58 -3.41 28.77
C ALA A 839 -39.12 -3.49 28.79
N HIS A 840 -39.71 -4.20 27.84
CA HIS A 840 -41.15 -4.45 27.84
C HIS A 840 -41.57 -5.32 29.04
N GLN A 841 -40.83 -6.40 29.35
CA GLN A 841 -41.15 -7.28 30.47
C GLN A 841 -41.05 -6.56 31.82
N THR A 842 -40.02 -5.74 32.04
CA THR A 842 -39.82 -5.03 33.31
C THR A 842 -40.84 -3.91 33.54
N MET A 843 -41.35 -3.29 32.47
CA MET A 843 -42.30 -2.16 32.56
C MET A 843 -43.75 -2.57 32.81
N PHE A 844 -44.20 -3.74 32.33
CA PHE A 844 -45.61 -4.16 32.40
C PHE A 844 -45.92 -5.21 33.50
N HIS A 845 -45.01 -5.45 34.44
CA HIS A 845 -45.16 -6.49 35.47
C HIS A 845 -46.10 -6.15 36.66
N LYS A 846 -46.88 -5.06 36.60
CA LYS A 846 -47.99 -4.82 37.53
C LYS A 846 -49.27 -4.61 36.75
N ASN A 847 -50.09 -5.66 36.70
CA ASN A 847 -51.45 -5.73 36.15
C ASN A 847 -51.56 -5.55 34.63
N LEU A 848 -51.51 -6.66 33.89
CA LEU A 848 -52.51 -7.07 32.88
C LEU A 848 -52.17 -8.47 32.32
N ASN A 849 -53.20 -9.16 31.86
CA ASN A 849 -53.31 -10.61 31.72
C ASN A 849 -52.20 -11.35 30.93
N LYS A 850 -51.96 -12.60 31.36
CA LYS A 850 -51.17 -13.68 30.71
C LYS A 850 -51.54 -13.99 29.23
N SER A 851 -52.43 -13.23 28.60
CA SER A 851 -52.88 -13.45 27.21
C SER A 851 -52.17 -12.56 26.16
N PHE A 852 -51.43 -11.52 26.55
CA PHE A 852 -50.70 -10.67 25.59
C PHE A 852 -49.34 -11.23 25.13
N GLY A 853 -48.83 -12.27 25.81
CA GLY A 853 -47.55 -12.92 25.48
C GLY A 853 -47.53 -13.71 24.16
N ASN A 854 -48.70 -14.00 23.58
CA ASN A 854 -48.83 -14.88 22.41
C ASN A 854 -49.09 -14.16 21.08
N ILE A 855 -49.16 -12.82 21.04
CA ILE A 855 -49.54 -12.09 19.80
C ILE A 855 -48.32 -11.68 18.93
N TYR A 856 -47.07 -11.82 19.42
CA TYR A 856 -45.87 -11.41 18.65
C TYR A 856 -44.87 -12.56 18.41
N LEU A 857 -45.26 -13.56 17.61
CA LEU A 857 -44.35 -14.66 17.25
C LEU A 857 -44.34 -14.98 15.75
N SER A 858 -43.54 -14.20 15.02
CA SER A 858 -42.56 -14.77 14.09
C SER A 858 -41.25 -14.02 14.29
N ASN A 859 -40.09 -14.69 14.21
CA ASN A 859 -38.76 -14.04 14.33
C ASN A 859 -38.59 -12.87 13.34
N LEU A 860 -39.30 -12.91 12.20
CA LEU A 860 -39.29 -11.88 11.17
C LEU A 860 -39.92 -10.55 11.67
N GLY A 861 -41.04 -10.62 12.40
CA GLY A 861 -41.74 -9.43 12.90
C GLY A 861 -40.99 -8.69 14.01
N GLN A 862 -40.29 -9.43 14.89
CA GLN A 862 -39.46 -8.83 15.95
C GLN A 862 -38.23 -8.12 15.38
N PHE A 863 -37.67 -8.65 14.29
CA PHE A 863 -36.53 -8.04 13.62
C PHE A 863 -36.89 -6.72 12.94
N GLU A 864 -38.01 -6.68 12.21
CA GLU A 864 -38.49 -5.44 11.58
C GLU A 864 -38.87 -4.38 12.63
N PHE A 865 -39.47 -4.78 13.74
CA PHE A 865 -39.75 -3.86 14.86
C PHE A 865 -38.48 -3.25 15.45
N ALA A 866 -37.48 -4.07 15.78
CA ALA A 866 -36.20 -3.59 16.32
C ALA A 866 -35.47 -2.69 15.32
N LYS A 867 -35.55 -3.01 14.02
CA LYS A 867 -34.95 -2.21 12.94
C LYS A 867 -35.62 -0.84 12.81
N LEU A 868 -36.96 -0.79 12.87
CA LEU A 868 -37.72 0.47 12.86
C LEU A 868 -37.41 1.34 14.08
N LYS A 869 -37.37 0.77 15.29
CA LYS A 869 -36.99 1.53 16.50
C LYS A 869 -35.55 2.04 16.44
N ALA A 870 -34.60 1.25 15.94
CA ALA A 870 -33.22 1.70 15.74
C ALA A 870 -33.13 2.88 14.75
N ILE A 871 -33.94 2.87 13.68
CA ILE A 871 -34.03 3.98 12.72
C ILE A 871 -34.55 5.25 13.40
N LEU A 872 -35.63 5.15 14.19
CA LEU A 872 -36.22 6.30 14.89
C LEU A 872 -35.28 6.91 15.94
N ILE A 873 -34.56 6.08 16.70
CA ILE A 873 -33.54 6.52 17.66
C ILE A 873 -32.44 7.29 16.91
N MET A 874 -31.86 6.69 15.86
CA MET A 874 -30.81 7.34 15.06
C MET A 874 -31.30 8.65 14.43
N GLN A 875 -32.55 8.72 13.94
CA GLN A 875 -33.10 9.94 13.38
C GLN A 875 -33.27 11.04 14.43
N THR A 876 -33.65 10.67 15.66
CA THR A 876 -33.80 11.62 16.76
C THR A 876 -32.44 12.14 17.24
N GLU A 877 -31.42 11.29 17.27
CA GLU A 877 -30.04 11.66 17.65
C GLU A 877 -29.34 12.53 16.58
N CYS A 878 -29.49 12.17 15.30
CA CYS A 878 -28.68 12.75 14.22
C CYS A 878 -29.37 13.84 13.39
N PHE A 879 -30.70 13.93 13.45
CA PHE A 879 -31.50 14.86 12.63
C PHE A 879 -32.51 15.65 13.48
N SER A 880 -32.15 15.98 14.72
CA SER A 880 -33.02 16.73 15.65
C SER A 880 -33.44 18.10 15.09
N THR A 881 -32.53 18.80 14.41
CA THR A 881 -32.81 20.08 13.74
C THR A 881 -33.81 19.96 12.60
N GLU A 882 -33.63 18.96 11.73
CA GLU A 882 -34.53 18.69 10.61
C GLU A 882 -35.91 18.22 11.10
N LYS A 883 -35.94 17.46 12.19
CA LYS A 883 -37.16 17.03 12.88
C LYS A 883 -37.96 18.24 13.37
N LEU A 884 -37.31 19.16 14.10
CA LEU A 884 -37.94 20.42 14.57
C LEU A 884 -38.50 21.27 13.42
N ILE A 885 -37.79 21.34 12.29
CA ILE A 885 -38.25 22.09 11.11
C ILE A 885 -39.47 21.41 10.47
N LEU A 886 -39.45 20.07 10.34
CA LEU A 886 -40.56 19.29 9.81
C LEU A 886 -41.79 19.35 10.73
N ASP A 887 -41.59 19.29 12.04
CA ASP A 887 -42.64 19.42 13.06
C ASP A 887 -43.29 20.81 13.01
N SER A 888 -42.54 21.84 12.61
CA SER A 888 -43.07 23.20 12.35
C SER A 888 -43.81 23.34 11.01
N GLY A 889 -43.97 22.26 10.24
CA GLY A 889 -44.63 22.24 8.94
C GLY A 889 -43.83 22.91 7.81
N LYS A 890 -42.54 23.19 8.03
CA LYS A 890 -41.66 23.85 7.05
C LYS A 890 -40.74 22.86 6.36
N ASN A 891 -40.36 23.14 5.13
CA ASN A 891 -39.36 22.35 4.40
C ASN A 891 -37.93 22.73 4.82
N VAL A 892 -37.06 21.73 4.94
CA VAL A 892 -35.63 21.93 5.25
C VAL A 892 -34.93 22.63 4.07
N SER A 893 -34.62 23.92 4.27
CA SER A 893 -34.08 24.82 3.24
C SER A 893 -32.57 25.07 3.35
N PHE A 894 -31.93 24.64 4.43
CA PHE A 894 -30.50 24.81 4.72
C PHE A 894 -29.89 23.52 5.31
N GLY A 895 -28.55 23.43 5.32
CA GLY A 895 -27.83 22.27 5.86
C GLY A 895 -27.61 21.11 4.88
N PRO A 896 -27.00 20.00 5.34
CA PRO A 896 -26.56 18.88 4.50
C PRO A 896 -27.71 18.06 3.89
N CYS A 897 -28.93 18.20 4.44
CA CYS A 897 -30.15 17.57 3.94
C CYS A 897 -30.96 18.46 2.99
N ARG A 898 -30.44 19.65 2.63
CA ARG A 898 -31.11 20.59 1.72
C ARG A 898 -31.39 19.91 0.37
N GLY A 899 -32.63 20.00 -0.08
CA GLY A 899 -33.07 19.45 -1.38
C GLY A 899 -33.42 17.96 -1.37
N PHE A 900 -33.39 17.29 -0.21
CA PHE A 900 -33.88 15.91 -0.08
C PHE A 900 -35.40 15.80 0.03
N GLY A 901 -36.09 16.94 0.19
CA GLY A 901 -37.55 17.06 0.33
C GLY A 901 -38.09 16.05 1.34
N LEU A 902 -37.78 16.29 2.61
CA LEU A 902 -38.06 15.35 3.69
C LEU A 902 -39.56 15.33 4.06
N ARG A 903 -40.07 14.16 4.44
CA ARG A 903 -41.44 13.99 4.92
C ARG A 903 -41.52 12.85 5.96
N TYR A 904 -42.52 12.89 6.82
CA TYR A 904 -42.87 11.74 7.66
C TYR A 904 -43.66 10.71 6.85
N ASP A 905 -43.39 9.43 7.10
CA ASP A 905 -44.30 8.34 6.70
C ASP A 905 -45.37 8.09 7.78
N LYS A 906 -46.30 7.15 7.50
CA LYS A 906 -47.37 6.77 8.44
C LYS A 906 -46.87 6.20 9.78
N LEU A 907 -45.60 5.81 9.86
CA LEU A 907 -44.94 5.24 11.03
C LEU A 907 -44.03 6.26 11.75
N GLY A 908 -44.04 7.53 11.34
CA GLY A 908 -43.23 8.60 11.92
C GLY A 908 -41.76 8.61 11.51
N VAL A 909 -41.36 7.83 10.50
CA VAL A 909 -39.99 7.78 9.98
C VAL A 909 -39.78 8.87 8.94
N ILE A 910 -38.66 9.60 9.02
CA ILE A 910 -38.30 10.63 8.05
C ILE A 910 -37.79 9.96 6.75
N ARG A 911 -38.42 10.27 5.61
CA ARG A 911 -38.07 9.77 4.28
C ARG A 911 -37.77 10.90 3.31
N CYS A 912 -36.90 10.63 2.33
CA CYS A 912 -36.62 11.55 1.24
C CYS A 912 -37.68 11.41 0.13
N THR A 913 -38.03 12.53 -0.51
CA THR A 913 -38.89 12.51 -1.70
C THR A 913 -38.08 12.14 -2.95
N THR A 914 -38.71 11.41 -3.86
CA THR A 914 -38.15 11.10 -5.18
C THR A 914 -39.15 11.54 -6.25
N LYS A 915 -38.72 11.74 -7.50
CA LYS A 915 -39.63 12.11 -8.60
C LYS A 915 -40.72 11.07 -8.87
N ALA A 916 -40.51 9.81 -8.46
CA ALA A 916 -41.52 8.75 -8.56
C ALA A 916 -42.69 8.94 -7.57
N VAL A 917 -42.49 9.69 -6.48
CA VAL A 917 -43.53 9.99 -5.49
C VAL A 917 -44.62 10.92 -6.05
N GLN A 918 -44.34 11.67 -7.12
CA GLN A 918 -45.35 12.50 -7.81
C GLN A 918 -46.40 11.68 -8.57
N LEU A 919 -46.17 10.38 -8.79
CA LEU A 919 -47.08 9.51 -9.54
C LEU A 919 -48.08 8.76 -8.64
N ASP A 920 -47.81 8.64 -7.33
CA ASP A 920 -48.72 8.00 -6.37
C ASP A 920 -48.47 8.52 -4.94
N PRO A 921 -49.26 9.51 -4.47
CA PRO A 921 -49.10 10.15 -3.16
C PRO A 921 -49.35 9.22 -1.96
N LEU A 922 -50.02 8.08 -2.19
CA LEU A 922 -50.41 7.13 -1.13
C LEU A 922 -49.32 6.10 -0.81
N ASN A 923 -48.26 6.04 -1.62
CA ASN A 923 -47.19 5.07 -1.50
C ASN A 923 -46.00 5.62 -0.70
N ASP A 924 -45.75 5.03 0.48
CA ASP A 924 -44.62 5.33 1.40
C ASP A 924 -43.26 4.83 0.86
N LEU A 925 -43.07 4.80 -0.46
CA LEU A 925 -41.94 4.15 -1.16
C LEU A 925 -40.67 5.02 -1.26
N GLY A 926 -40.58 6.12 -0.51
CA GLY A 926 -39.37 6.95 -0.47
C GLY A 926 -38.24 6.29 0.35
N PRO A 927 -36.96 6.49 0.00
CA PRO A 927 -35.85 5.97 0.80
C PRO A 927 -35.79 6.67 2.16
N ILE A 928 -35.42 5.92 3.19
CA ILE A 928 -35.34 6.38 4.58
C ILE A 928 -34.13 7.30 4.76
N LEU A 929 -34.32 8.44 5.44
CA LEU A 929 -33.22 9.34 5.77
C LEU A 929 -32.35 8.69 6.86
N VAL A 930 -31.05 8.53 6.59
CA VAL A 930 -30.09 7.93 7.52
C VAL A 930 -28.81 8.76 7.63
N ALA A 931 -28.17 8.72 8.80
CA ALA A 931 -26.84 9.25 9.02
C ALA A 931 -25.79 8.19 8.63
N PRO A 932 -25.08 8.31 7.48
CA PRO A 932 -24.29 7.19 6.95
C PRO A 932 -23.09 6.78 7.81
N LYS A 933 -22.63 7.66 8.72
CA LYS A 933 -21.52 7.39 9.65
C LYS A 933 -21.96 6.73 10.96
N HIS A 934 -23.25 6.63 11.22
CA HIS A 934 -23.76 6.08 12.47
C HIS A 934 -23.47 4.57 12.57
N PRO A 935 -23.02 4.04 13.73
CA PRO A 935 -22.64 2.63 13.93
C PRO A 935 -23.63 1.60 13.36
N PHE A 936 -24.93 1.76 13.69
CA PHE A 936 -26.02 0.95 13.17
C PHE A 936 -26.08 0.94 11.61
N VAL A 937 -25.97 2.11 10.99
CA VAL A 937 -26.07 2.28 9.53
C VAL A 937 -24.83 1.72 8.82
N MET A 938 -23.65 1.91 9.42
CA MET A 938 -22.39 1.34 8.95
C MET A 938 -22.45 -0.19 8.90
N SER A 939 -22.86 -0.80 10.01
CA SER A 939 -23.01 -2.25 10.15
C SER A 939 -24.06 -2.80 9.18
N TYR A 940 -25.18 -2.09 8.99
CA TYR A 940 -26.20 -2.45 8.01
C TYR A 940 -25.67 -2.44 6.57
N ILE A 941 -24.99 -1.37 6.14
CA ILE A 941 -24.40 -1.28 4.80
C ILE A 941 -23.33 -2.36 4.59
N TYR A 942 -22.56 -2.68 5.64
CA TYR A 942 -21.56 -3.75 5.58
C TYR A 942 -22.21 -5.11 5.33
N SER A 943 -23.28 -5.44 6.06
CA SER A 943 -24.04 -6.68 5.87
C SER A 943 -24.58 -6.80 4.43
N LEU A 944 -25.15 -5.71 3.89
CA LEU A 944 -25.65 -5.69 2.50
C LEU A 944 -24.53 -5.89 1.47
N HIS A 945 -23.35 -5.30 1.69
CA HIS A 945 -22.19 -5.49 0.82
C HIS A 945 -21.67 -6.94 0.87
N TYR A 946 -21.64 -7.54 2.05
CA TYR A 946 -21.21 -8.91 2.27
C TYR A 946 -22.17 -9.93 1.64
N HIS A 947 -23.48 -9.83 1.91
CA HIS A 947 -24.51 -10.69 1.31
C HIS A 947 -24.67 -10.50 -0.20
N SER A 948 -24.16 -9.40 -0.76
CA SER A 948 -24.07 -9.20 -2.21
C SER A 948 -22.77 -9.76 -2.81
N ASN A 949 -22.12 -10.73 -2.16
CA ASN A 949 -20.85 -11.35 -2.57
C ASN A 949 -19.74 -10.34 -2.89
N CYS A 950 -19.65 -9.26 -2.11
CA CYS A 950 -18.69 -8.17 -2.33
C CYS A 950 -18.70 -7.63 -3.78
N ALA A 951 -19.90 -7.49 -4.35
CA ALA A 951 -20.13 -6.91 -5.66
C ALA A 951 -19.54 -5.49 -5.81
N SER A 952 -19.52 -4.97 -7.04
CA SER A 952 -18.89 -3.68 -7.33
C SER A 952 -19.41 -2.54 -6.43
N LYS A 953 -18.57 -1.51 -6.23
CA LYS A 953 -18.95 -0.29 -5.48
C LYS A 953 -20.25 0.34 -5.97
N ASN A 954 -20.51 0.28 -7.28
CA ASN A 954 -21.70 0.85 -7.90
C ASN A 954 -22.93 -0.03 -7.64
N TYR A 955 -22.77 -1.35 -7.62
CA TYR A 955 -23.85 -2.28 -7.26
C TYR A 955 -24.26 -2.07 -5.80
N THR A 956 -23.29 -2.02 -4.88
CA THR A 956 -23.54 -1.76 -3.45
C THR A 956 -24.26 -0.43 -3.25
N LEU A 957 -23.79 0.64 -3.93
CA LEU A 957 -24.44 1.95 -3.89
C LEU A 957 -25.89 1.90 -4.37
N ASN A 958 -26.16 1.21 -5.48
CA ASN A 958 -27.51 1.10 -6.01
C ASN A 958 -28.42 0.26 -5.10
N ARG A 959 -27.93 -0.84 -4.54
CA ARG A 959 -28.69 -1.70 -3.62
C ARG A 959 -29.09 -0.94 -2.34
N VAL A 960 -28.18 -0.14 -1.80
CA VAL A 960 -28.40 0.68 -0.60
C VAL A 960 -29.38 1.82 -0.87
N ARG A 961 -29.24 2.52 -2.01
CA ARG A 961 -30.12 3.64 -2.40
C ARG A 961 -31.59 3.28 -2.62
N ARG A 962 -31.92 1.99 -2.74
CA ARG A 962 -33.31 1.52 -2.83
C ARG A 962 -34.05 1.64 -1.50
N GLU A 963 -33.34 1.60 -0.38
CA GLU A 963 -33.93 1.57 0.96
C GLU A 963 -33.57 2.81 1.78
N ILE A 964 -32.34 3.32 1.66
CA ILE A 964 -31.83 4.40 2.51
C ILE A 964 -31.12 5.49 1.70
N HIS A 965 -31.22 6.72 2.17
CA HIS A 965 -30.56 7.90 1.61
C HIS A 965 -30.01 8.81 2.71
N GLY A 966 -28.91 9.51 2.46
CA GLY A 966 -28.31 10.35 3.48
C GLY A 966 -27.08 11.15 3.01
N PRO A 967 -26.71 12.21 3.74
CA PRO A 967 -25.61 13.09 3.37
C PRO A 967 -24.28 12.32 3.40
N GLY A 968 -23.55 12.33 2.28
CA GLY A 968 -22.24 11.66 2.18
C GLY A 968 -22.28 10.12 2.02
N LEU A 969 -23.46 9.51 1.79
CA LEU A 969 -23.63 8.06 1.68
C LEU A 969 -22.68 7.38 0.67
N LYS A 970 -22.47 8.01 -0.49
CA LYS A 970 -21.54 7.53 -1.53
C LYS A 970 -20.09 7.51 -1.06
N VAL A 971 -19.68 8.51 -0.29
CA VAL A 971 -18.31 8.60 0.28
C VAL A 971 -18.11 7.48 1.28
N MET A 972 -19.11 7.25 2.14
CA MET A 972 -19.07 6.18 3.12
C MET A 972 -18.93 4.81 2.43
N ILE A 973 -19.83 4.46 1.50
CA ILE A 973 -19.78 3.16 0.81
C ILE A 973 -18.42 2.92 0.14
N ASN A 974 -17.79 3.96 -0.42
CA ASN A 974 -16.44 3.85 -0.96
C ASN A 974 -15.38 3.53 0.11
N GLN A 975 -15.48 4.11 1.30
CA GLN A 975 -14.60 3.81 2.44
C GLN A 975 -14.83 2.40 2.97
N LEU A 976 -16.08 1.97 3.12
CA LEU A 976 -16.43 0.63 3.59
C LEU A 976 -15.91 -0.44 2.62
N VAL A 977 -16.13 -0.29 1.31
CA VAL A 977 -15.61 -1.23 0.29
C VAL A 977 -14.07 -1.21 0.24
N ARG A 978 -13.41 -0.10 0.60
CA ARG A 978 -11.94 -0.04 0.73
C ARG A 978 -11.43 -0.81 1.96
N ARG A 979 -12.18 -0.79 3.06
CA ARG A 979 -11.83 -1.47 4.32
C ARG A 979 -12.20 -2.95 4.33
N CYS A 980 -13.18 -3.38 3.51
CA CYS A 980 -13.55 -4.79 3.37
C CYS A 980 -12.33 -5.65 2.99
N LEU A 981 -12.02 -6.64 3.82
CA LEU A 981 -10.84 -7.52 3.67
C LEU A 981 -10.87 -8.30 2.36
N ILE A 982 -12.05 -8.80 1.96
CA ILE A 982 -12.26 -9.49 0.67
C ILE A 982 -11.90 -8.54 -0.49
N CYS A 983 -12.47 -7.33 -0.52
CA CYS A 983 -12.19 -6.34 -1.55
C CYS A 983 -10.73 -5.85 -1.55
N LYS A 984 -10.11 -5.68 -0.38
CA LYS A 984 -8.72 -5.23 -0.21
C LYS A 984 -7.73 -6.25 -0.76
N LYS A 985 -7.94 -7.54 -0.46
CA LYS A 985 -7.12 -8.66 -0.96
C LYS A 985 -7.21 -8.80 -2.49
N HIS A 986 -8.39 -8.58 -3.10
CA HIS A 986 -8.53 -8.57 -4.56
C HIS A 986 -7.90 -7.36 -5.24
N ARG A 987 -8.03 -6.14 -4.69
CA ARG A 987 -7.38 -4.95 -5.28
C ARG A 987 -5.86 -5.06 -5.31
N ALA A 988 -5.26 -5.73 -4.33
CA ALA A 988 -3.82 -5.97 -4.30
C ALA A 988 -3.32 -6.87 -5.45
N ARG A 989 -4.21 -7.69 -6.06
CA ARG A 989 -3.84 -8.63 -7.13
C ARG A 989 -3.97 -8.07 -8.56
N TYR A 990 -4.75 -7.01 -8.80
CA TYR A 990 -5.16 -6.58 -10.15
C TYR A 990 -4.71 -5.15 -10.55
N LEU A 991 -3.69 -4.57 -9.92
CA LEU A 991 -3.11 -3.31 -10.38
C LEU A 991 -2.19 -3.56 -11.57
N ARG A 992 -2.72 -3.60 -12.81
CA ARG A 992 -1.95 -3.34 -14.04
C ARG A 992 -2.88 -3.09 -15.26
N PHE A 993 -2.50 -2.08 -16.05
CA PHE A 993 -3.00 -1.61 -17.35
C PHE A 993 -4.17 -0.60 -17.41
N ALA A 994 -3.88 0.58 -17.95
CA ALA A 994 -4.85 1.55 -18.43
C ALA A 994 -5.12 1.29 -19.93
N TYR A 995 -6.39 1.14 -20.30
CA TYR A 995 -6.78 0.96 -21.70
C TYR A 995 -6.83 2.31 -22.44
N PRO A 996 -6.42 2.36 -23.72
CA PRO A 996 -6.48 3.57 -24.54
C PRO A 996 -7.92 4.03 -24.80
N ARG A 997 -8.05 5.29 -25.25
CA ARG A 997 -9.35 5.95 -25.50
C ARG A 997 -10.21 5.17 -26.52
N PRO A 998 -11.53 5.05 -26.29
CA PRO A 998 -12.42 4.28 -27.15
C PRO A 998 -12.58 4.92 -28.54
N LYS A 999 -12.59 4.09 -29.58
CA LYS A 999 -12.95 4.47 -30.97
C LYS A 999 -14.45 4.76 -31.10
N PRO A 1000 -14.89 5.45 -32.19
CA PRO A 1000 -16.30 5.74 -32.46
C PRO A 1000 -17.17 4.47 -32.45
N LEU A 1001 -18.44 4.63 -32.04
CA LEU A 1001 -19.38 3.51 -31.90
C LEU A 1001 -19.68 2.88 -33.28
N PRO A 1002 -19.58 1.55 -33.42
CA PRO A 1002 -19.92 0.87 -34.68
C PRO A 1002 -21.39 1.06 -35.10
N ILE A 1003 -21.67 1.06 -36.40
CA ILE A 1003 -23.00 1.31 -37.00
C ILE A 1003 -24.10 0.36 -36.51
N PHE A 1004 -23.77 -0.87 -36.10
CA PHE A 1004 -24.77 -1.78 -35.52
C PHE A 1004 -25.26 -1.35 -34.12
N ARG A 1005 -24.65 -0.32 -33.50
CA ARG A 1005 -25.14 0.33 -32.26
C ARG A 1005 -26.09 1.50 -32.50
N THR A 1006 -26.29 1.90 -33.76
CA THR A 1006 -27.19 3.01 -34.12
C THR A 1006 -28.50 2.53 -34.76
N LYS A 1007 -28.71 1.21 -34.85
CA LYS A 1007 -29.93 0.58 -35.36
C LYS A 1007 -30.62 -0.23 -34.24
N PHE A 1008 -31.95 -0.19 -34.18
CA PHE A 1008 -32.73 -1.05 -33.28
C PHE A 1008 -32.74 -2.48 -33.81
N LEU A 1009 -31.90 -3.34 -33.24
CA LEU A 1009 -31.78 -4.76 -33.59
C LEU A 1009 -32.18 -5.64 -32.40
N ALA A 1010 -32.67 -6.85 -32.66
CA ALA A 1010 -32.99 -7.79 -31.59
C ALA A 1010 -31.73 -8.18 -30.79
N PRO A 1011 -31.87 -8.51 -29.49
CA PRO A 1011 -30.74 -8.98 -28.67
C PRO A 1011 -30.09 -10.21 -29.30
N TYR A 1012 -28.76 -10.32 -29.17
CA TYR A 1012 -27.91 -11.39 -29.72
C TYR A 1012 -27.82 -11.52 -31.26
N VAL A 1013 -28.46 -10.63 -32.04
CA VAL A 1013 -28.27 -10.56 -33.50
C VAL A 1013 -26.80 -10.28 -33.89
N ALA A 1014 -26.11 -9.45 -33.11
CA ALA A 1014 -24.68 -9.23 -33.23
C ALA A 1014 -24.00 -9.61 -31.91
N CYS A 1015 -23.08 -10.58 -31.97
CA CYS A 1015 -22.43 -11.18 -30.81
C CYS A 1015 -20.90 -11.12 -30.91
N GLY A 1016 -20.25 -10.88 -29.78
CA GLY A 1016 -18.84 -11.21 -29.59
C GLY A 1016 -18.72 -12.52 -28.81
N VAL A 1017 -17.74 -13.36 -29.14
CA VAL A 1017 -17.49 -14.63 -28.45
C VAL A 1017 -16.02 -14.79 -28.10
N ASP A 1018 -15.78 -15.29 -26.89
CA ASP A 1018 -14.45 -15.61 -26.38
C ASP A 1018 -14.54 -16.68 -25.27
N LEU A 1019 -13.44 -17.34 -24.94
CA LEU A 1019 -13.37 -18.46 -24.01
C LEU A 1019 -12.56 -18.08 -22.76
N ALA A 1020 -13.16 -18.25 -21.58
CA ALA A 1020 -12.49 -18.06 -20.30
C ALA A 1020 -12.10 -19.41 -19.67
N GLY A 1021 -10.83 -19.59 -19.30
CA GLY A 1021 -10.35 -20.81 -18.64
C GLY A 1021 -8.84 -21.05 -18.89
N PRO A 1022 -8.30 -22.22 -18.49
CA PRO A 1022 -9.01 -23.35 -17.89
C PRO A 1022 -9.30 -23.18 -16.39
N TYR A 1023 -10.48 -23.62 -15.95
CA TYR A 1023 -10.86 -23.79 -14.55
C TYR A 1023 -10.79 -25.28 -14.18
N LYS A 1024 -10.38 -25.61 -12.95
CA LYS A 1024 -10.32 -27.00 -12.48
C LYS A 1024 -11.55 -27.28 -11.61
N VAL A 1025 -12.35 -28.26 -12.00
CA VAL A 1025 -13.56 -28.70 -11.27
C VAL A 1025 -13.51 -30.21 -11.05
N ILE A 1026 -14.24 -30.67 -10.05
CA ILE A 1026 -14.36 -32.11 -9.75
C ILE A 1026 -15.61 -32.64 -10.47
N ASP A 1027 -15.42 -33.59 -11.38
CA ASP A 1027 -16.51 -34.27 -12.08
C ASP A 1027 -16.38 -35.77 -11.78
N GLY A 1028 -17.25 -36.28 -10.90
CA GLY A 1028 -17.08 -37.58 -10.25
C GLY A 1028 -15.80 -37.64 -9.40
N LEU A 1029 -14.95 -38.64 -9.65
CA LEU A 1029 -13.65 -38.84 -8.96
C LEU A 1029 -12.48 -38.08 -9.60
N SER A 1030 -12.70 -37.46 -10.76
CA SER A 1030 -11.64 -36.89 -11.59
C SER A 1030 -11.62 -35.36 -11.55
N LYS A 1031 -10.43 -34.77 -11.50
CA LYS A 1031 -10.24 -33.33 -11.67
C LYS A 1031 -10.13 -33.02 -13.16
N ILE A 1032 -11.19 -32.47 -13.73
CA ILE A 1032 -11.21 -32.08 -15.14
C ILE A 1032 -10.95 -30.59 -15.31
N LYS A 1033 -10.36 -30.20 -16.44
CA LYS A 1033 -10.29 -28.80 -16.87
C LYS A 1033 -11.57 -28.48 -17.64
N VAL A 1034 -12.17 -27.35 -17.32
CA VAL A 1034 -13.37 -26.82 -17.99
C VAL A 1034 -13.13 -25.38 -18.41
N TRP A 1035 -13.85 -24.94 -19.44
CA TRP A 1035 -13.80 -23.59 -19.99
C TRP A 1035 -15.21 -23.01 -20.05
N ILE A 1036 -15.32 -21.69 -20.06
CA ILE A 1036 -16.59 -20.97 -20.16
C ILE A 1036 -16.60 -20.24 -21.48
N THR A 1037 -17.51 -20.60 -22.36
CA THR A 1037 -17.80 -19.84 -23.59
C THR A 1037 -18.65 -18.64 -23.20
N LEU A 1038 -18.09 -17.44 -23.37
CA LEU A 1038 -18.78 -16.18 -23.11
C LEU A 1038 -19.29 -15.61 -24.42
N PHE A 1039 -20.61 -15.55 -24.57
CA PHE A 1039 -21.26 -14.77 -25.62
C PHE A 1039 -21.66 -13.41 -25.06
N THR A 1040 -21.24 -12.32 -25.71
CA THR A 1040 -21.67 -10.98 -25.35
C THR A 1040 -22.45 -10.35 -26.49
N CYS A 1041 -23.68 -9.90 -26.20
CA CYS A 1041 -24.46 -9.15 -27.16
C CYS A 1041 -23.82 -7.78 -27.40
N LEU A 1042 -23.61 -7.42 -28.67
CA LEU A 1042 -23.03 -6.14 -29.06
C LEU A 1042 -24.07 -5.00 -29.09
N VAL A 1043 -25.36 -5.36 -29.08
CA VAL A 1043 -26.52 -4.47 -29.03
C VAL A 1043 -26.88 -4.12 -27.57
N THR A 1044 -27.30 -5.10 -26.76
CA THR A 1044 -27.75 -4.89 -25.37
C THR A 1044 -26.63 -4.93 -24.32
N ARG A 1045 -25.42 -5.36 -24.72
CA ARG A 1045 -24.30 -5.66 -23.81
C ARG A 1045 -24.56 -6.80 -22.83
N ALA A 1046 -25.67 -7.54 -22.93
CA ALA A 1046 -25.88 -8.72 -22.11
C ALA A 1046 -24.81 -9.79 -22.36
N ILE A 1047 -24.60 -10.66 -21.38
CA ILE A 1047 -23.75 -11.85 -21.51
C ILE A 1047 -24.59 -13.12 -21.37
N TYR A 1048 -24.18 -14.17 -22.08
CA TYR A 1048 -24.69 -15.52 -21.94
C TYR A 1048 -23.48 -16.46 -21.78
N LEU A 1049 -23.46 -17.29 -20.74
CA LEU A 1049 -22.32 -18.12 -20.36
C LEU A 1049 -22.64 -19.60 -20.51
N VAL A 1050 -21.80 -20.32 -21.25
CA VAL A 1050 -21.92 -21.78 -21.45
C VAL A 1050 -20.67 -22.49 -20.95
N LEU A 1051 -20.83 -23.43 -20.02
CA LEU A 1051 -19.75 -24.26 -19.51
C LEU A 1051 -19.42 -25.40 -20.48
N VAL A 1052 -18.16 -25.52 -20.91
CA VAL A 1052 -17.69 -26.53 -21.86
C VAL A 1052 -16.51 -27.33 -21.29
N LYS A 1053 -16.45 -28.63 -21.59
CA LYS A 1053 -15.43 -29.55 -21.04
C LYS A 1053 -14.14 -29.64 -21.86
N ASP A 1054 -14.13 -29.10 -23.09
CA ASP A 1054 -12.94 -29.07 -23.95
C ASP A 1054 -13.02 -27.93 -24.98
N LEU A 1055 -11.92 -27.70 -25.71
CA LEU A 1055 -11.76 -26.66 -26.72
C LEU A 1055 -11.99 -27.16 -28.16
N ARG A 1056 -12.63 -28.33 -28.37
CA ARG A 1056 -12.87 -28.87 -29.72
C ARG A 1056 -13.92 -28.05 -30.45
N ALA A 1057 -13.83 -28.00 -31.77
CA ALA A 1057 -14.81 -27.31 -32.63
C ALA A 1057 -16.24 -27.85 -32.45
N SER A 1058 -16.40 -29.16 -32.25
CA SER A 1058 -17.70 -29.79 -31.98
C SER A 1058 -18.34 -29.32 -30.67
N THR A 1059 -17.55 -29.11 -29.63
CA THR A 1059 -18.00 -28.63 -28.31
C THR A 1059 -18.39 -27.15 -28.37
N PHE A 1060 -17.60 -26.34 -29.08
CA PHE A 1060 -17.98 -24.96 -29.34
C PHE A 1060 -19.26 -24.84 -30.18
N PHE A 1061 -19.42 -25.69 -31.22
CA PHE A 1061 -20.64 -25.72 -32.02
C PHE A 1061 -21.89 -26.02 -31.18
N ARG A 1062 -21.79 -26.91 -30.17
CA ARG A 1062 -22.87 -27.15 -29.21
C ARG A 1062 -23.20 -25.90 -28.38
N ALA A 1063 -22.19 -25.16 -27.92
CA ALA A 1063 -22.41 -23.91 -27.20
C ALA A 1063 -23.06 -22.83 -28.08
N LEU A 1064 -22.68 -22.75 -29.37
CA LEU A 1064 -23.32 -21.85 -30.34
C LEU A 1064 -24.77 -22.26 -30.62
N LYS A 1065 -25.05 -23.56 -30.74
CA LYS A 1065 -26.43 -24.08 -30.86
C LYS A 1065 -27.27 -23.74 -29.63
N GLU A 1066 -26.71 -23.86 -28.43
CA GLU A 1066 -27.39 -23.51 -27.19
C GLU A 1066 -27.78 -22.03 -27.14
N LEU A 1067 -26.90 -21.13 -27.59
CA LEU A 1067 -27.22 -19.71 -27.75
C LEU A 1067 -28.39 -19.50 -28.72
N SER A 1068 -28.34 -20.11 -29.91
CA SER A 1068 -29.40 -19.97 -30.91
C SER A 1068 -30.74 -20.56 -30.46
N CYS A 1069 -30.72 -21.60 -29.61
CA CYS A 1069 -31.94 -22.18 -29.07
C CYS A 1069 -32.57 -21.37 -27.92
N ARG A 1070 -31.76 -20.65 -27.13
CA ARG A 1070 -32.26 -19.85 -25.99
C ARG A 1070 -32.50 -18.38 -26.32
N HIS A 1071 -31.83 -17.87 -27.36
CA HIS A 1071 -31.94 -16.50 -27.85
C HIS A 1071 -32.15 -16.52 -29.38
N SER A 1072 -31.68 -15.51 -30.10
CA SER A 1072 -31.72 -15.48 -31.56
C SER A 1072 -30.46 -16.10 -32.16
N THR A 1073 -30.58 -16.72 -33.34
CA THR A 1073 -29.43 -17.06 -34.18
C THR A 1073 -28.64 -15.79 -34.54
N PRO A 1074 -27.34 -15.70 -34.20
CA PRO A 1074 -26.55 -14.52 -34.52
C PRO A 1074 -26.41 -14.32 -36.03
N LEU A 1075 -26.57 -13.08 -36.51
CA LEU A 1075 -26.23 -12.67 -37.87
C LEU A 1075 -24.76 -12.29 -38.02
N LEU A 1076 -24.18 -11.74 -36.95
CA LEU A 1076 -22.78 -11.33 -36.90
C LEU A 1076 -22.13 -11.93 -35.67
N LEU A 1077 -21.06 -12.70 -35.88
CA LEU A 1077 -20.22 -13.23 -34.80
C LEU A 1077 -18.81 -12.66 -34.93
N LEU A 1078 -18.34 -11.98 -33.88
CA LEU A 1078 -16.99 -11.44 -33.74
C LEU A 1078 -16.18 -12.31 -32.78
N SER A 1079 -15.04 -12.83 -33.24
CA SER A 1079 -14.10 -13.59 -32.41
C SER A 1079 -12.65 -13.28 -32.75
N ASP A 1080 -11.72 -13.76 -31.93
CA ASP A 1080 -10.31 -13.86 -32.27
C ASP A 1080 -10.02 -15.04 -33.21
N ASN A 1081 -8.78 -15.15 -33.66
CA ASN A 1081 -8.31 -16.19 -34.58
C ASN A 1081 -7.99 -17.52 -33.89
N ALA A 1082 -8.63 -17.84 -32.77
CA ALA A 1082 -8.42 -19.12 -32.10
C ALA A 1082 -8.76 -20.30 -33.05
N THR A 1083 -7.95 -21.36 -32.96
CA THR A 1083 -7.98 -22.48 -33.92
C THR A 1083 -9.32 -23.21 -33.93
N ASN A 1084 -10.01 -23.28 -32.78
CA ASN A 1084 -11.33 -23.87 -32.63
C ASN A 1084 -12.43 -23.04 -33.31
N PHE A 1085 -12.38 -21.71 -33.24
CA PHE A 1085 -13.29 -20.81 -33.96
C PHE A 1085 -13.07 -20.88 -35.47
N ALA A 1086 -11.81 -20.85 -35.90
CA ALA A 1086 -11.45 -20.99 -37.31
C ALA A 1086 -11.89 -22.35 -37.89
N ALA A 1087 -11.72 -23.44 -37.14
CA ALA A 1087 -12.18 -24.78 -37.54
C ALA A 1087 -13.70 -24.85 -37.63
N THR A 1088 -14.43 -24.28 -36.67
CA THR A 1088 -15.91 -24.26 -36.69
C THR A 1088 -16.44 -23.45 -37.88
N ASN A 1089 -15.82 -22.30 -38.19
CA ASN A 1089 -16.19 -21.50 -39.36
C ASN A 1089 -15.95 -22.25 -40.69
N LYS A 1090 -14.88 -23.05 -40.79
CA LYS A 1090 -14.65 -23.90 -41.97
C LYS A 1090 -15.77 -24.95 -42.13
N VAL A 1091 -16.16 -25.61 -41.05
CA VAL A 1091 -17.25 -26.60 -41.05
C VAL A 1091 -18.58 -25.95 -41.45
N LEU A 1092 -18.90 -24.77 -40.90
CA LEU A 1092 -20.12 -24.02 -41.25
C LEU A 1092 -20.16 -23.64 -42.74
N LYS A 1093 -19.02 -23.23 -43.32
CA LYS A 1093 -18.91 -22.94 -44.75
C LYS A 1093 -19.07 -24.17 -45.64
N ILE A 1094 -18.56 -25.33 -45.22
CA ILE A 1094 -18.72 -26.59 -45.97
C ILE A 1094 -20.19 -27.04 -45.93
N ILE A 1095 -20.83 -26.96 -44.76
CA ILE A 1095 -22.26 -27.28 -44.60
C ILE A 1095 -23.11 -26.35 -45.47
N SER A 1096 -22.79 -25.04 -45.48
CA SER A 1096 -23.53 -24.06 -46.27
C SER A 1096 -23.34 -24.25 -47.79
N GLN A 1097 -22.19 -24.77 -48.22
CA GLN A 1097 -21.91 -25.10 -49.62
C GLN A 1097 -22.60 -26.39 -50.10
N HIS A 1098 -22.81 -27.37 -49.21
CA HIS A 1098 -23.35 -28.69 -49.58
C HIS A 1098 -24.83 -28.89 -49.22
N ILE A 1099 -25.42 -28.04 -48.37
CA ILE A 1099 -26.84 -28.08 -48.02
C ILE A 1099 -27.44 -26.67 -48.15
N PRO A 1100 -27.76 -26.21 -49.38
CA PRO A 1100 -28.29 -24.86 -49.63
C PRO A 1100 -29.68 -24.61 -49.00
N GLU A 1101 -30.43 -25.68 -48.73
CA GLU A 1101 -31.73 -25.62 -48.04
C GLU A 1101 -31.60 -25.23 -46.56
N PHE A 1102 -30.42 -25.43 -45.95
CA PHE A 1102 -30.10 -24.98 -44.60
C PHE A 1102 -29.99 -23.44 -44.52
N GLU A 1103 -29.64 -22.77 -45.62
CA GLU A 1103 -29.58 -21.31 -45.69
C GLU A 1103 -30.94 -20.67 -46.04
N LYS A 1104 -31.84 -21.41 -46.72
CA LYS A 1104 -33.15 -20.90 -47.18
C LYS A 1104 -34.28 -20.99 -46.17
N SER A 1105 -34.17 -21.80 -45.12
CA SER A 1105 -35.28 -22.01 -44.17
C SER A 1105 -35.45 -20.90 -43.12
N GLU A 1106 -34.46 -20.02 -42.88
CA GLU A 1106 -34.61 -18.88 -41.94
C GLU A 1106 -33.99 -17.54 -42.40
N GLY A 1107 -33.45 -17.42 -43.61
CA GLY A 1107 -33.11 -16.11 -44.21
C GLY A 1107 -32.01 -15.29 -43.51
N LEU A 1108 -31.12 -15.92 -42.73
CA LEU A 1108 -30.11 -15.23 -41.93
C LEU A 1108 -28.73 -15.92 -42.09
N THR A 1109 -27.93 -15.47 -43.06
CA THR A 1109 -26.56 -15.98 -43.26
C THR A 1109 -25.64 -15.44 -42.16
N LEU A 1110 -25.14 -16.33 -41.29
CA LEU A 1110 -24.18 -15.97 -40.24
C LEU A 1110 -22.88 -15.43 -40.84
N GLN A 1111 -22.63 -14.13 -40.66
CA GLN A 1111 -21.35 -13.50 -40.99
C GLN A 1111 -20.38 -13.63 -39.81
N TRP A 1112 -19.40 -14.52 -39.93
CA TRP A 1112 -18.33 -14.62 -38.93
C TRP A 1112 -17.14 -13.75 -39.33
N LYS A 1113 -16.84 -12.73 -38.53
CA LYS A 1113 -15.69 -11.84 -38.73
C LYS A 1113 -14.65 -12.05 -37.63
N PHE A 1114 -13.42 -12.33 -38.06
CA PHE A 1114 -12.27 -12.47 -37.19
C PHE A 1114 -11.55 -11.13 -37.02
N ILE A 1115 -11.09 -10.83 -35.80
CA ILE A 1115 -10.27 -9.64 -35.57
C ILE A 1115 -8.87 -9.78 -36.20
N PRO A 1116 -8.22 -8.68 -36.62
CA PRO A 1116 -6.88 -8.74 -37.21
C PRO A 1116 -5.84 -9.31 -36.23
N VAL A 1117 -4.97 -10.19 -36.72
CA VAL A 1117 -3.84 -10.76 -35.95
C VAL A 1117 -2.95 -9.61 -35.46
N LYS A 1118 -2.56 -9.63 -34.17
CA LYS A 1118 -1.81 -8.55 -33.47
C LYS A 1118 -2.59 -7.25 -33.18
N ALA A 1119 -3.92 -7.22 -33.33
CA ALA A 1119 -4.77 -6.09 -32.94
C ALA A 1119 -5.76 -6.42 -31.79
N PRO A 1120 -5.29 -6.92 -30.62
CA PRO A 1120 -6.16 -7.41 -29.53
C PRO A 1120 -7.13 -6.34 -29.00
N TRP A 1121 -6.78 -5.06 -29.08
CA TRP A 1121 -7.66 -3.94 -28.68
C TRP A 1121 -9.00 -3.89 -29.45
N THR A 1122 -9.11 -4.55 -30.61
CA THR A 1122 -10.37 -4.66 -31.36
C THR A 1122 -11.36 -5.64 -30.72
N GLY A 1123 -10.90 -6.51 -29.81
CA GLY A 1123 -11.69 -7.45 -29.01
C GLY A 1123 -12.14 -6.92 -27.63
N GLY A 1124 -11.83 -5.66 -27.30
CA GLY A 1124 -12.03 -5.10 -25.94
C GLY A 1124 -13.46 -5.18 -25.36
N VAL A 1125 -14.47 -5.47 -26.19
CA VAL A 1125 -15.87 -5.60 -25.79
C VAL A 1125 -16.16 -6.90 -25.03
N TYR A 1126 -15.58 -8.03 -25.45
CA TYR A 1126 -15.68 -9.31 -24.73
C TYR A 1126 -14.55 -9.48 -23.70
N GLU A 1127 -13.35 -8.94 -23.93
CA GLU A 1127 -12.25 -8.94 -22.93
C GLU A 1127 -12.69 -8.27 -21.61
N ARG A 1128 -13.38 -7.13 -21.70
CA ARG A 1128 -13.92 -6.44 -20.52
C ARG A 1128 -14.98 -7.27 -19.79
N MET A 1129 -15.76 -8.07 -20.51
CA MET A 1129 -16.76 -8.95 -19.90
C MET A 1129 -16.11 -10.18 -19.25
N ILE A 1130 -15.07 -10.74 -19.87
CA ILE A 1130 -14.24 -11.78 -19.27
C ILE A 1130 -13.58 -11.28 -17.99
N GLY A 1131 -13.05 -10.06 -17.98
CA GLY A 1131 -12.48 -9.45 -16.77
C GLY A 1131 -13.51 -9.35 -15.64
N ASN A 1132 -14.75 -8.94 -15.96
CA ASN A 1132 -15.85 -8.92 -14.99
C ASN A 1132 -16.24 -10.33 -14.52
N LEU A 1133 -16.30 -11.32 -15.42
CA LEU A 1133 -16.61 -12.70 -15.08
C LEU A 1133 -15.56 -13.30 -14.14
N LYS A 1134 -14.28 -13.22 -14.50
CA LYS A 1134 -13.14 -13.68 -13.67
C LYS A 1134 -13.18 -13.04 -12.29
N THR A 1135 -13.42 -11.73 -12.23
CA THR A 1135 -13.52 -11.00 -10.95
C THR A 1135 -14.67 -11.49 -10.07
N ASN A 1136 -15.82 -11.87 -10.64
CA ASN A 1136 -16.94 -12.40 -9.84
C ASN A 1136 -16.67 -13.86 -9.42
N LEU A 1137 -16.18 -14.71 -10.32
CA LEU A 1137 -15.84 -16.11 -10.02
C LEU A 1137 -14.74 -16.22 -8.96
N ASP A 1138 -13.67 -15.41 -9.05
CA ASP A 1138 -12.59 -15.44 -8.05
C ASP A 1138 -13.07 -15.02 -6.65
N LYS A 1139 -14.10 -14.16 -6.56
CA LYS A 1139 -14.67 -13.72 -5.29
C LYS A 1139 -15.59 -14.77 -4.69
N MET A 1140 -16.28 -15.54 -5.52
CA MET A 1140 -17.17 -16.62 -5.10
C MET A 1140 -16.38 -17.84 -4.59
N ASN A 1141 -15.20 -18.13 -5.16
CA ASN A 1141 -14.45 -19.36 -4.85
C ASN A 1141 -13.24 -19.13 -3.92
N PHE A 1142 -13.50 -18.79 -2.66
CA PHE A 1142 -12.45 -18.75 -1.64
C PHE A 1142 -12.19 -20.16 -1.06
N GLY A 1143 -11.21 -20.87 -1.62
CA GLY A 1143 -10.52 -21.99 -0.96
C GLY A 1143 -11.14 -23.39 -1.04
N GLN A 1144 -12.24 -23.61 -1.79
CA GLN A 1144 -12.93 -24.90 -1.83
C GLN A 1144 -12.69 -25.72 -3.11
N LYS A 1145 -12.82 -27.05 -2.99
CA LYS A 1145 -12.90 -28.04 -4.07
C LYS A 1145 -14.36 -28.10 -4.57
N ILE A 1146 -14.66 -27.45 -5.69
CA ILE A 1146 -16.04 -27.31 -6.20
C ILE A 1146 -16.34 -28.36 -7.27
N ASN A 1147 -17.52 -28.96 -7.21
CA ASN A 1147 -17.95 -29.97 -8.18
C ASN A 1147 -18.46 -29.33 -9.49
N PHE A 1148 -18.61 -30.12 -10.56
CA PHE A 1148 -18.99 -29.62 -11.90
C PHE A 1148 -20.36 -28.90 -11.91
N GLU A 1149 -21.33 -29.42 -11.14
CA GLU A 1149 -22.70 -28.92 -11.08
C GLU A 1149 -22.80 -27.63 -10.26
N GLU A 1150 -22.17 -27.59 -9.09
CA GLU A 1150 -22.00 -26.39 -8.29
C GLU A 1150 -21.29 -25.30 -9.10
N PHE A 1151 -20.21 -25.64 -9.82
CA PHE A 1151 -19.52 -24.64 -10.65
C PHE A 1151 -20.42 -24.09 -11.76
N ARG A 1152 -21.32 -24.92 -12.31
CA ARG A 1152 -22.33 -24.50 -13.30
C ARG A 1152 -23.34 -23.53 -12.68
N GLU A 1153 -23.79 -23.76 -11.46
CA GLU A 1153 -24.69 -22.85 -10.74
C GLU A 1153 -24.04 -21.48 -10.46
N HIS A 1154 -22.78 -21.48 -10.02
CA HIS A 1154 -22.01 -20.24 -9.80
C HIS A 1154 -21.86 -19.40 -11.08
N ILE A 1155 -21.76 -20.06 -12.25
CA ILE A 1155 -21.75 -19.39 -13.55
C ILE A 1155 -23.08 -18.69 -13.82
N TYR A 1156 -24.21 -19.32 -13.50
CA TYR A 1156 -25.53 -18.69 -13.64
C TYR A 1156 -25.71 -17.50 -12.70
N GLU A 1157 -25.18 -17.58 -11.48
CA GLU A 1157 -25.17 -16.43 -10.56
C GLU A 1157 -24.32 -15.27 -11.09
N CYS A 1158 -23.14 -15.57 -11.64
CA CYS A 1158 -22.28 -14.59 -12.30
C CYS A 1158 -22.98 -13.94 -13.48
N GLU A 1159 -23.65 -14.72 -14.32
CA GLU A 1159 -24.43 -14.22 -15.45
C GLU A 1159 -25.51 -13.23 -14.98
N ARG A 1160 -26.28 -13.60 -13.95
CA ARG A 1160 -27.30 -12.73 -13.34
C ARG A 1160 -26.71 -11.41 -12.85
N VAL A 1161 -25.64 -11.48 -12.05
CA VAL A 1161 -24.99 -10.29 -11.46
C VAL A 1161 -24.44 -9.37 -12.54
N ILE A 1162 -23.82 -9.92 -13.58
CA ILE A 1162 -23.24 -9.14 -14.67
C ILE A 1162 -24.34 -8.54 -15.55
N ASN A 1163 -25.45 -9.23 -15.77
CA ASN A 1163 -26.58 -8.71 -16.54
C ASN A 1163 -27.42 -7.66 -15.79
N ASP A 1164 -27.32 -7.58 -14.45
CA ASP A 1164 -27.92 -6.50 -13.64
C ASP A 1164 -27.02 -5.26 -13.48
N ARG A 1165 -25.87 -5.22 -14.16
CA ARG A 1165 -24.95 -4.07 -14.09
C ARG A 1165 -25.53 -2.83 -14.79
N PRO A 1166 -25.21 -1.61 -14.32
CA PRO A 1166 -25.67 -0.39 -14.97
C PRO A 1166 -24.98 -0.14 -16.33
N LEU A 1167 -25.74 0.23 -17.36
CA LEU A 1167 -25.22 0.61 -18.68
C LEU A 1167 -24.82 2.09 -18.79
N GLN A 1168 -25.32 2.93 -17.88
CA GLN A 1168 -25.08 4.37 -17.84
C GLN A 1168 -24.39 4.81 -16.53
N GLN A 1169 -23.82 6.01 -16.54
CA GLN A 1169 -23.26 6.63 -15.35
C GLN A 1169 -24.38 6.88 -14.32
N VAL A 1170 -24.15 6.46 -13.08
CA VAL A 1170 -25.18 6.46 -12.04
C VAL A 1170 -25.46 7.90 -11.57
N GLY A 1171 -26.58 8.47 -12.01
CA GLY A 1171 -27.14 9.76 -11.57
C GLY A 1171 -28.48 9.59 -10.82
N ASP A 1172 -29.31 10.63 -10.76
CA ASP A 1172 -30.59 10.66 -10.01
C ASP A 1172 -31.79 10.03 -10.74
N LYS A 1173 -31.56 9.37 -11.88
CA LYS A 1173 -32.59 8.67 -12.67
C LYS A 1173 -32.47 7.16 -12.51
N GLU A 1174 -33.57 6.44 -12.75
CA GLU A 1174 -33.56 4.98 -12.73
C GLU A 1174 -32.55 4.41 -13.76
N VAL A 1175 -31.74 3.45 -13.30
CA VAL A 1175 -30.59 2.97 -14.06
C VAL A 1175 -30.99 1.79 -14.95
N ILE A 1176 -30.77 1.93 -16.27
CA ILE A 1176 -30.98 0.88 -17.28
C ILE A 1176 -29.88 -0.18 -17.17
N THR A 1177 -30.27 -1.46 -17.14
CA THR A 1177 -29.38 -2.62 -17.10
C THR A 1177 -29.60 -3.52 -18.34
N PRO A 1178 -28.63 -4.38 -18.72
CA PRO A 1178 -28.87 -5.39 -19.77
C PRO A 1178 -30.09 -6.27 -19.49
N ALA A 1179 -30.30 -6.68 -18.24
CA ALA A 1179 -31.45 -7.50 -17.85
C ALA A 1179 -32.78 -6.79 -18.09
N MET A 1180 -32.86 -5.48 -17.88
CA MET A 1180 -34.06 -4.70 -18.21
C MET A 1180 -34.32 -4.69 -19.72
N LEU A 1181 -33.28 -4.63 -20.55
CA LEU A 1181 -33.41 -4.66 -22.01
C LEU A 1181 -33.75 -6.07 -22.53
N LEU A 1182 -33.42 -7.14 -21.79
CA LEU A 1182 -33.71 -8.52 -22.17
C LEU A 1182 -35.09 -8.99 -21.67
N TYR A 1183 -35.44 -8.66 -20.43
CA TYR A 1183 -36.57 -9.25 -19.71
C TYR A 1183 -37.61 -8.23 -19.25
N GLY A 1184 -37.41 -6.94 -19.54
CA GLY A 1184 -38.30 -5.86 -19.08
C GLY A 1184 -38.22 -5.54 -17.58
N ARG A 1185 -37.39 -6.25 -16.80
CA ARG A 1185 -37.21 -6.07 -15.35
C ARG A 1185 -35.78 -6.40 -14.90
N LYS A 1186 -35.41 -5.94 -13.69
CA LYS A 1186 -34.14 -6.31 -13.02
C LYS A 1186 -34.29 -7.69 -12.37
N LEU A 1187 -33.22 -8.48 -12.33
CA LEU A 1187 -33.29 -9.86 -11.81
C LEU A 1187 -33.18 -9.92 -10.27
N GLY A 1188 -32.49 -8.98 -9.61
CA GLY A 1188 -32.32 -8.92 -8.15
C GLY A 1188 -33.46 -8.27 -7.34
N GLY A 1189 -34.72 -8.51 -7.70
CA GLY A 1189 -35.89 -7.81 -7.12
C GLY A 1189 -36.80 -8.63 -6.19
N GLY A 1190 -36.87 -9.95 -6.34
CA GLY A 1190 -37.70 -10.84 -5.50
C GLY A 1190 -36.85 -11.59 -4.49
N GLY A 1191 -37.40 -11.88 -3.31
CA GLY A 1191 -36.71 -12.58 -2.21
C GLY A 1191 -35.84 -13.74 -2.70
N THR A 1192 -34.55 -13.64 -2.46
CA THR A 1192 -33.58 -14.66 -2.84
C THR A 1192 -33.58 -15.78 -1.80
N LEU A 1193 -33.65 -17.03 -2.26
CA LEU A 1193 -33.10 -18.19 -1.54
C LEU A 1193 -31.58 -18.01 -1.46
N SER A 1194 -31.08 -17.21 -0.52
CA SER A 1194 -29.64 -16.91 -0.43
C SER A 1194 -28.90 -17.95 0.41
N SER A 1195 -27.92 -18.62 -0.23
CA SER A 1195 -26.63 -19.06 0.32
C SER A 1195 -26.62 -19.84 1.65
N THR A 1196 -27.62 -20.67 1.92
CA THR A 1196 -27.49 -21.74 2.93
C THR A 1196 -27.37 -23.05 2.18
N CYS A 1197 -26.38 -23.87 2.53
CA CYS A 1197 -26.23 -25.22 1.99
C CYS A 1197 -27.59 -25.93 2.09
N VAL A 1198 -28.08 -26.51 1.00
CA VAL A 1198 -29.38 -27.22 0.98
C VAL A 1198 -29.40 -28.32 2.06
N ASP A 1199 -28.25 -28.91 2.35
CA ASP A 1199 -28.07 -29.90 3.42
C ASP A 1199 -28.31 -29.30 4.81
N ASN A 1200 -27.89 -28.06 5.08
CA ASN A 1200 -28.15 -27.40 6.36
C ASN A 1200 -29.63 -27.04 6.50
N LEU A 1201 -30.31 -26.62 5.42
CA LEU A 1201 -31.76 -26.39 5.44
C LEU A 1201 -32.55 -27.69 5.64
N LEU A 1202 -32.04 -28.82 5.12
CA LEU A 1202 -32.63 -30.15 5.34
C LEU A 1202 -32.35 -30.68 6.75
N GLU A 1203 -31.17 -30.43 7.31
CA GLU A 1203 -30.84 -30.75 8.71
C GLU A 1203 -31.61 -29.87 9.69
N ASP A 1204 -31.70 -28.57 9.44
CA ASP A 1204 -32.53 -27.62 10.23
C ASP A 1204 -34.02 -27.97 10.11
N SER A 1205 -34.48 -28.41 8.93
CA SER A 1205 -35.83 -28.95 8.72
C SER A 1205 -36.07 -30.23 9.52
N LYS A 1206 -35.11 -31.17 9.52
CA LYS A 1206 -35.19 -32.41 10.33
C LYS A 1206 -35.13 -32.11 11.83
N TYR A 1207 -34.35 -31.11 12.24
CA TYR A 1207 -34.26 -30.61 13.61
C TYR A 1207 -35.57 -29.95 14.06
N LEU A 1208 -36.18 -29.12 13.21
CA LEU A 1208 -37.49 -28.51 13.42
C LEU A 1208 -38.62 -29.56 13.46
N GLN A 1209 -38.57 -30.57 12.58
CA GLN A 1209 -39.50 -31.72 12.61
C GLN A 1209 -39.34 -32.57 13.87
N LYS A 1210 -38.13 -32.68 14.44
CA LYS A 1210 -37.90 -33.34 15.74
C LYS A 1210 -38.37 -32.52 16.94
N MET A 1211 -38.34 -31.18 16.87
CA MET A 1211 -38.82 -30.31 17.95
C MET A 1211 -40.35 -30.11 17.93
N LEU A 1212 -40.99 -30.26 16.77
CA LEU A 1212 -42.44 -30.10 16.60
C LEU A 1212 -43.29 -30.93 17.60
N PRO A 1213 -43.00 -32.22 17.87
CA PRO A 1213 -43.74 -33.00 18.87
C PRO A 1213 -43.56 -32.50 20.31
N GLN A 1214 -42.39 -31.95 20.65
CA GLN A 1214 -42.11 -31.38 21.97
C GLN A 1214 -42.85 -30.05 22.15
N ILE A 1215 -42.85 -29.22 21.10
CA ILE A 1215 -43.59 -27.94 21.05
C ILE A 1215 -45.11 -28.18 21.09
N TYR A 1216 -45.62 -29.27 20.51
CA TYR A 1216 -47.03 -29.66 20.64
C TYR A 1216 -47.37 -30.23 22.02
N LYS A 1217 -46.43 -30.90 22.71
CA LYS A 1217 -46.62 -31.38 24.09
C LYS A 1217 -46.59 -30.27 25.13
N ASP A 1218 -45.82 -29.21 24.91
CA ASP A 1218 -45.74 -28.06 25.83
C ASP A 1218 -46.87 -27.04 25.59
N ASN A 1219 -47.67 -27.21 24.54
CA ASN A 1219 -48.83 -26.36 24.18
C ASN A 1219 -50.20 -27.07 24.33
N ILE A 1220 -50.23 -28.30 24.87
CA ILE A 1220 -51.43 -28.93 25.46
C ILE A 1220 -51.25 -28.86 26.97
#